data_AF-A0A4Y1YKX0-F1
#
_entry.id   AF-A0A4Y1YKX0-F1
#
_cell.length_a   1.000
_cell.length_b   1.000
_cell.length_c   1.000
_cell.angle_alpha   90.00
_cell.angle_beta   90.00
_cell.angle_gamma   90.00
#
_symmetry.space_group_name_H-M   'P 1'
#
loop_
_entity.id
_entity.type
_entity.pdbx_description
1 polymer ?
#
loop_
_entity_poly.entity_id
_entity_poly.type
_entity_poly.pdbx_seq_one_letter_code
_entity_poly.pdbx_strand_id
1 'polypeptide(L)'
;MKRQFSLALTSLIYASVAWTAQDAGQEQQSEQIIDASSQAEESSDAGEGDEADGQQRSVTSNSSAPNGTVFKEMVITGETARDSHFTSPSSRVTRAQIEQQNAQTTEEVLKYMPSLQIRQRYVGDPNGMLGIRGADMFSTARSMVYADGMPLHNFLQASWNGAPRWSLVGPNEIDSADVVYGPFSAEYSGNSMGGVVNINTHLPHKQEFYLESSLFIQPYKNYGEDKGTFIGDRQYVSYGNRFQDKFTVFLSYNRLEAQGQPQSYFIDNTGLFDVAGGTAVSGGVRTPDTRGTPSIIYGDTGPEKVNTHLFKGKFGYDITSDILVLFTVAYEDLSRKQERARNYLYDTNGDSFWGGPALPCNSVATCANPGNASLDGTRFDVVQGGFSDSRDKRETLNLGLSLRGSLTPLWDIDTTLSYFDVLKDIRAASFFNHADPANTGAGQIQDFRKFNWLNYDLKLSNPALLENDKLSFLAGYHFDQNNLSFRQYALTDYASLTRGALQANRNNDGRTQTHAIFAQSMYRFLPQWDVTVGLRQEWWDTSKGVAANLPVPSRSETATSPKVSLGYEPGEWKFRYSFGRAHRFPVISELYQSLNSPTNILIANAALKPENGTHHNFMMEYGLPKGYVRVNAFRDDVNNAIQQVRSATGAITTGAFQNIGEVSTTGVELIYDQRNILGSRFDFMFNGTWMNAKVEKGPLVSFTTSTGQPADYNLTGKQVIRLPHWRANFFGTYHVTDAWDVSLSGRYVSDSYSSPDNKDYINNVFGSQSDFFFMDFKTSYRHQFSSGLKSRFSFGISNLNNDKAWVHHPYPQRTYLVEAAFSY
;
A
#
# COMPACT_ATOMS: atom_id res chain seq x y z
N MET A 1 5.03 54.11 25.49
CA MET A 1 4.30 53.13 24.66
C MET A 1 5.30 52.58 23.62
N LYS A 2 6.32 51.76 23.86
CA LYS A 2 6.80 50.81 24.90
C LYS A 2 6.03 49.49 25.08
N ARG A 3 6.80 48.39 24.90
CA ARG A 3 6.75 47.00 25.46
C ARG A 3 6.24 45.90 24.53
N GLN A 4 6.76 44.67 24.50
CA GLN A 4 8.05 44.03 24.91
C GLN A 4 7.93 42.49 24.66
N PHE A 5 9.06 41.77 24.77
CA PHE A 5 9.34 40.32 24.87
C PHE A 5 9.90 39.66 23.59
N SER A 6 11.24 39.50 23.42
CA SER A 6 12.29 38.63 24.08
C SER A 6 12.27 37.19 23.58
N LEU A 7 13.27 36.75 22.78
CA LEU A 7 14.55 36.05 23.13
C LEU A 7 14.33 34.73 23.90
N ALA A 8 15.05 33.62 23.71
CA ALA A 8 16.07 33.11 22.79
C ALA A 8 16.26 31.62 23.19
N LEU A 9 16.64 30.73 22.27
CA LEU A 9 16.95 29.33 22.59
C LEU A 9 18.34 28.97 22.07
N THR A 10 19.34 29.04 22.93
CA THR A 10 20.67 28.45 22.73
C THR A 10 21.22 28.06 24.10
N SER A 11 22.01 26.98 24.12
CA SER A 11 22.80 26.40 25.23
C SER A 11 22.16 25.27 26.04
N LEU A 12 22.74 24.07 25.89
CA LEU A 12 22.82 23.02 26.92
C LEU A 12 23.93 22.03 26.57
N ILE A 13 25.19 22.47 26.69
CA ILE A 13 26.36 21.62 26.93
C ILE A 13 27.32 22.43 27.79
N TYR A 14 27.49 22.06 29.06
CA TYR A 14 28.77 22.08 29.79
C TYR A 14 28.56 21.45 31.18
N ALA A 15 29.27 20.37 31.43
CA ALA A 15 29.76 20.03 32.75
C ALA A 15 31.18 19.49 32.56
N SER A 16 32.14 20.32 32.95
CA SER A 16 33.58 20.06 32.95
C SER A 16 34.02 19.62 34.34
N VAL A 17 34.92 18.63 34.42
CA VAL A 17 35.96 18.58 35.45
C VAL A 17 37.28 18.30 34.74
N ALA A 18 38.22 19.23 34.93
CA ALA A 18 39.55 19.23 34.37
C ALA A 18 40.54 18.46 35.24
N TRP A 19 41.56 17.86 34.62
CA TRP A 19 42.92 17.79 35.14
C TRP A 19 43.89 17.79 33.94
N THR A 20 44.90 18.65 33.98
CA THR A 20 46.00 18.76 33.00
C THR A 20 47.34 18.74 33.74
N ALA A 21 48.30 17.99 33.22
CA ALA A 21 49.75 18.24 33.25
C ALA A 21 50.39 17.27 32.24
N GLN A 22 51.00 17.77 31.15
CA GLN A 22 52.46 17.90 30.92
C GLN A 22 53.18 16.53 30.89
N ASP A 23 54.05 16.15 29.94
CA ASP A 23 54.92 16.91 29.03
C ASP A 23 55.54 15.98 27.96
N ALA A 24 55.97 16.58 26.84
CA ALA A 24 57.17 16.34 26.02
C ALA A 24 57.55 14.98 25.33
N GLY A 25 57.97 15.11 24.05
CA GLY A 25 58.91 14.23 23.30
C GLY A 25 58.37 13.71 21.96
N GLN A 26 58.65 14.33 20.79
CA GLN A 26 59.69 13.98 19.77
C GLN A 26 59.69 12.48 19.36
N GLU A 27 59.76 12.01 18.10
CA GLU A 27 60.30 12.50 16.81
C GLU A 27 59.88 11.53 15.64
N GLN A 28 59.86 12.05 14.39
CA GLN A 28 60.15 11.49 13.03
C GLN A 28 59.88 9.99 12.66
N GLN A 29 59.06 9.67 11.63
CA GLN A 29 59.30 9.56 10.16
C GLN A 29 60.17 8.37 9.66
N SER A 30 59.56 7.48 8.82
CA SER A 30 60.01 6.77 7.57
C SER A 30 61.49 6.36 7.39
N GLU A 31 61.93 5.24 6.77
CA GLU A 31 61.45 4.37 5.68
C GLU A 31 62.44 3.15 5.50
N GLN A 32 61.93 2.05 4.93
CA GLN A 32 62.53 0.91 4.16
C GLN A 32 64.01 0.44 4.27
N ILE A 33 64.22 -0.89 4.11
CA ILE A 33 64.94 -1.60 3.00
C ILE A 33 65.56 -2.99 3.39
N ILE A 34 65.31 -4.04 2.55
CA ILE A 34 66.07 -5.32 2.27
C ILE A 34 66.19 -6.38 3.39
N ASP A 35 66.35 -7.69 3.21
CA ASP A 35 66.17 -8.78 2.21
C ASP A 35 66.79 -10.02 2.91
N ALA A 36 66.42 -11.24 2.50
CA ALA A 36 67.20 -12.50 2.58
C ALA A 36 66.38 -13.71 2.99
N SER A 37 66.39 -14.66 2.06
CA SER A 37 65.82 -16.00 2.03
C SER A 37 66.69 -17.10 2.70
N SER A 38 66.11 -18.30 2.75
CA SER A 38 66.74 -19.65 2.87
C SER A 38 67.12 -20.08 4.29
N GLN A 39 67.15 -21.35 4.66
CA GLN A 39 66.64 -22.66 4.21
C GLN A 39 67.00 -23.59 5.38
N ALA A 40 66.21 -24.64 5.64
CA ALA A 40 66.73 -25.85 6.28
C ALA A 40 65.81 -27.03 5.93
N GLU A 41 66.28 -27.89 5.02
CA GLU A 41 65.91 -29.30 4.93
C GLU A 41 67.07 -30.14 5.49
N GLU A 42 66.74 -31.27 6.12
CA GLU A 42 67.41 -32.59 6.06
C GLU A 42 66.72 -33.49 7.12
N SER A 43 66.43 -34.77 6.93
CA SER A 43 67.17 -35.79 6.17
C SER A 43 66.38 -37.11 6.03
N SER A 44 66.75 -37.84 4.96
CA SER A 44 66.90 -39.30 4.74
C SER A 44 65.67 -40.24 4.84
N ASP A 45 65.55 -41.32 4.07
CA ASP A 45 66.56 -42.16 3.40
C ASP A 45 65.98 -42.98 2.20
N ALA A 46 66.90 -43.51 1.39
CA ALA A 46 66.87 -44.27 0.11
C ALA A 46 65.92 -45.49 0.00
N GLY A 47 65.64 -46.10 -1.17
CA GLY A 47 66.17 -45.95 -2.53
C GLY A 47 65.59 -47.00 -3.53
N GLU A 48 65.78 -46.71 -4.83
CA GLU A 48 65.99 -47.57 -6.04
C GLU A 48 65.01 -48.73 -6.39
N GLY A 49 64.59 -48.99 -7.63
CA GLY A 49 64.92 -48.42 -8.95
C GLY A 49 64.17 -49.13 -10.12
N ASP A 50 64.09 -48.42 -11.25
CA ASP A 50 64.12 -48.81 -12.69
C ASP A 50 63.12 -49.83 -13.27
N GLU A 51 62.26 -49.49 -14.25
CA GLU A 51 62.41 -49.26 -15.73
C GLU A 51 61.50 -50.32 -16.44
N ALA A 52 60.80 -50.17 -17.57
CA ALA A 52 60.79 -49.23 -18.69
C ALA A 52 59.46 -49.34 -19.51
N ASP A 53 59.09 -48.21 -20.12
CA ASP A 53 58.64 -47.96 -21.52
C ASP A 53 57.28 -48.46 -22.12
N GLY A 54 56.68 -47.58 -22.96
CA GLY A 54 56.04 -48.01 -24.21
C GLY A 54 54.51 -47.91 -24.44
N GLN A 55 53.98 -46.69 -24.54
CA GLN A 55 52.84 -46.21 -25.40
C GLN A 55 51.52 -46.99 -25.65
N GLN A 56 50.42 -46.23 -25.40
CA GLN A 56 49.17 -46.06 -26.17
C GLN A 56 48.12 -47.18 -26.30
N ARG A 57 46.94 -46.94 -25.69
CA ARG A 57 45.65 -46.90 -26.41
C ARG A 57 44.61 -46.02 -25.72
N SER A 58 43.97 -45.22 -26.56
CA SER A 58 42.98 -44.16 -26.32
C SER A 58 41.66 -44.62 -25.70
N VAL A 59 41.10 -43.84 -24.78
CA VAL A 59 39.65 -43.65 -24.65
C VAL A 59 39.34 -42.17 -24.79
N THR A 60 38.52 -41.89 -25.78
CA THR A 60 38.04 -40.60 -26.27
C THR A 60 37.26 -39.81 -25.23
N SER A 61 37.59 -38.53 -25.20
CA SER A 61 36.85 -37.40 -24.64
C SER A 61 35.42 -37.31 -25.18
N ASN A 62 34.46 -37.12 -24.29
CA ASN A 62 33.28 -36.29 -24.57
C ASN A 62 33.32 -35.11 -23.60
N SER A 63 33.45 -33.93 -24.17
CA SER A 63 33.55 -32.63 -23.51
C SER A 63 32.32 -32.32 -22.66
N SER A 64 32.49 -32.22 -21.35
CA SER A 64 31.56 -31.46 -20.50
C SER A 64 31.79 -29.97 -20.77
N ALA A 65 30.83 -29.32 -21.43
CA ALA A 65 30.76 -27.87 -21.54
C ALA A 65 30.87 -27.21 -20.15
N PRO A 66 31.51 -26.05 -20.03
CA PRO A 66 31.72 -25.41 -18.74
C PRO A 66 30.37 -25.07 -18.10
N ASN A 67 30.13 -25.57 -16.90
CA ASN A 67 29.05 -25.12 -16.04
C ASN A 67 29.22 -23.61 -15.84
N GLY A 68 28.41 -22.82 -16.55
CA GLY A 68 28.28 -21.39 -16.29
C GLY A 68 27.94 -21.21 -14.83
N THR A 69 28.79 -20.49 -14.09
CA THR A 69 28.61 -20.17 -12.68
C THR A 69 27.27 -19.46 -12.50
N VAL A 70 26.28 -20.19 -12.03
CA VAL A 70 24.98 -19.63 -11.71
C VAL A 70 25.08 -18.95 -10.35
N PHE A 71 24.99 -17.62 -10.35
CA PHE A 71 24.92 -16.83 -9.14
C PHE A 71 23.52 -16.97 -8.51
N LYS A 72 23.47 -17.39 -7.24
CA LYS A 72 22.30 -17.17 -6.38
C LYS A 72 22.43 -15.79 -5.76
N GLU A 73 21.44 -14.94 -6.00
CA GLU A 73 21.46 -13.56 -5.51
C GLU A 73 21.39 -13.50 -3.98
N MET A 74 22.19 -12.59 -3.43
CA MET A 74 22.36 -12.37 -1.99
C MET A 74 21.02 -11.98 -1.37
N VAL A 75 20.36 -12.93 -0.72
CA VAL A 75 19.45 -12.61 0.39
C VAL A 75 20.32 -12.49 1.63
N ILE A 76 20.84 -11.30 1.89
CA ILE A 76 21.49 -10.99 3.18
C ILE A 76 20.52 -10.09 3.94
N THR A 77 19.45 -10.69 4.46
CA THR A 77 18.77 -10.09 5.61
C THR A 77 19.60 -10.44 6.82
N GLY A 78 20.44 -9.49 7.28
CA GLY A 78 20.90 -9.54 8.67
C GLY A 78 19.67 -9.46 9.56
N GLU A 79 19.21 -10.60 10.08
CA GLU A 79 18.13 -10.67 11.07
C GLU A 79 18.62 -10.03 12.38
N THR A 80 18.59 -8.71 12.48
CA THR A 80 18.80 -7.99 13.74
C THR A 80 17.48 -7.63 14.43
N ALA A 81 16.35 -7.67 13.73
CA ALA A 81 15.04 -7.60 14.37
C ALA A 81 14.62 -9.03 14.78
N ARG A 82 14.80 -9.38 16.06
CA ARG A 82 14.19 -10.58 16.64
C ARG A 82 12.67 -10.50 16.44
N ASP A 83 12.09 -11.52 15.82
CA ASP A 83 10.67 -11.57 15.45
C ASP A 83 9.77 -11.35 16.69
N SER A 84 9.15 -10.18 16.78
CA SER A 84 8.21 -9.81 17.86
C SER A 84 6.78 -10.27 17.58
N HIS A 85 6.53 -10.93 16.44
CA HIS A 85 5.18 -11.23 15.93
C HIS A 85 4.61 -12.57 16.40
N PHE A 86 5.21 -13.22 17.40
CA PHE A 86 4.77 -14.54 17.90
C PHE A 86 3.33 -14.59 18.43
N THR A 87 2.68 -13.44 18.71
CA THR A 87 1.28 -13.39 19.15
C THR A 87 0.26 -13.32 18.01
N SER A 88 0.68 -12.97 16.79
CA SER A 88 -0.19 -12.82 15.62
C SER A 88 0.17 -13.84 14.55
N PRO A 89 -0.78 -14.36 13.76
CA PRO A 89 -0.44 -14.99 12.49
C PRO A 89 0.32 -14.00 11.62
N SER A 90 1.38 -14.46 10.96
CA SER A 90 2.19 -13.63 10.06
C SER A 90 2.57 -14.35 8.77
N SER A 91 2.84 -13.61 7.70
CA SER A 91 3.33 -14.14 6.44
C SER A 91 4.39 -13.21 5.87
N ARG A 92 5.47 -13.77 5.34
CA ARG A 92 6.60 -13.05 4.77
C ARG A 92 6.68 -13.28 3.27
N VAL A 93 6.88 -12.20 2.52
CA VAL A 93 7.38 -12.28 1.14
C VAL A 93 8.84 -11.85 1.11
N THR A 94 9.69 -12.66 0.48
CA THR A 94 11.14 -12.43 0.39
C THR A 94 11.53 -11.83 -0.96
N ARG A 95 12.72 -11.23 -1.04
CA ARG A 95 13.30 -10.71 -2.26
C ARG A 95 13.25 -11.68 -3.43
N ALA A 96 13.64 -12.93 -3.21
CA ALA A 96 13.63 -13.97 -4.25
C ALA A 96 12.22 -14.23 -4.81
N GLN A 97 11.19 -14.20 -3.96
CA GLN A 97 9.80 -14.34 -4.39
C GLN A 97 9.29 -13.08 -5.11
N ILE A 98 9.75 -11.89 -4.72
CA ILE A 98 9.40 -10.62 -5.39
C ILE A 98 9.86 -10.64 -6.85
N GLU A 99 11.09 -11.08 -7.11
CA GLU A 99 11.65 -11.10 -8.47
C GLU A 99 10.93 -12.07 -9.43
N GLN A 100 10.25 -13.07 -8.87
CA GLN A 100 9.42 -14.02 -9.62
C GLN A 100 8.03 -13.44 -9.98
N GLN A 101 7.67 -12.27 -9.46
CA GLN A 101 6.39 -11.59 -9.71
C GLN A 101 6.54 -10.48 -10.75
N ASN A 102 5.45 -10.13 -11.45
CA ASN A 102 5.40 -8.97 -12.35
C ASN A 102 5.24 -7.64 -11.58
N ALA A 103 5.99 -7.43 -10.49
CA ALA A 103 5.84 -6.27 -9.62
C ALA A 103 6.59 -5.04 -10.17
N GLN A 104 5.83 -4.01 -10.56
CA GLN A 104 6.29 -2.69 -10.98
C GLN A 104 6.12 -1.64 -9.88
N THR A 105 5.23 -1.86 -8.92
CA THR A 105 5.08 -1.00 -7.74
C THR A 105 5.12 -1.80 -6.44
N THR A 106 5.31 -1.10 -5.31
CA THR A 106 5.42 -1.72 -3.99
C THR A 106 4.14 -2.45 -3.56
N GLU A 107 2.97 -1.98 -3.98
CA GLU A 107 1.69 -2.65 -3.78
C GLU A 107 1.66 -4.06 -4.37
N GLU A 108 2.27 -4.25 -5.54
CA GLU A 108 2.22 -5.51 -6.27
C GLU A 108 3.05 -6.61 -5.60
N VAL A 109 4.03 -6.25 -4.77
CA VAL A 109 4.83 -7.19 -3.95
C VAL A 109 3.95 -8.02 -3.01
N LEU A 110 2.88 -7.42 -2.51
CA LEU A 110 2.00 -8.03 -1.50
C LEU A 110 0.82 -8.77 -2.12
N LYS A 111 0.69 -8.75 -3.44
CA LYS A 111 -0.57 -9.06 -4.13
C LYS A 111 -1.04 -10.52 -3.98
N TYR A 112 -0.13 -11.44 -3.66
CA TYR A 112 -0.44 -12.86 -3.40
C TYR A 112 -0.44 -13.23 -1.91
N MET A 113 -0.25 -12.27 -1.01
CA MET A 113 -0.27 -12.52 0.43
C MET A 113 -1.66 -12.98 0.90
N PRO A 114 -1.74 -13.90 1.88
CA PRO A 114 -3.01 -14.39 2.41
C PRO A 114 -3.93 -13.28 2.92
N SER A 115 -5.25 -13.46 2.77
CA SER A 115 -6.28 -12.56 3.32
C SER A 115 -6.11 -11.05 3.08
N LEU A 116 -5.34 -10.66 2.07
CA LEU A 116 -5.02 -9.28 1.75
C LEU A 116 -5.60 -8.92 0.38
N GLN A 117 -6.07 -7.67 0.25
CA GLN A 117 -6.48 -7.09 -1.02
C GLN A 117 -5.86 -5.71 -1.15
N ILE A 118 -5.26 -5.44 -2.31
CA ILE A 118 -4.87 -4.09 -2.69
C ILE A 118 -5.66 -3.70 -3.93
N ARG A 119 -6.33 -2.56 -3.83
CA ARG A 119 -7.11 -1.98 -4.92
C ARG A 119 -6.23 -1.09 -5.79
N GLN A 120 -5.37 -1.70 -6.58
CA GLN A 120 -4.60 -1.00 -7.61
C GLN A 120 -5.35 -1.08 -8.94
N ARG A 121 -5.70 0.07 -9.53
CA ARG A 121 -6.48 0.10 -10.78
C ARG A 121 -5.61 0.15 -12.03
N TYR A 122 -4.34 0.55 -11.91
CA TYR A 122 -3.32 0.57 -12.96
C TYR A 122 -1.94 0.76 -12.32
N VAL A 123 -0.87 0.51 -13.07
CA VAL A 123 0.51 0.70 -12.60
C VAL A 123 0.75 2.18 -12.30
N GLY A 124 1.17 2.49 -11.07
CA GLY A 124 1.36 3.87 -10.58
C GLY A 124 0.10 4.54 -10.04
N ASP A 125 -1.00 3.81 -9.85
CA ASP A 125 -2.23 4.35 -9.22
C ASP A 125 -1.95 4.83 -7.78
N PRO A 126 -2.12 6.13 -7.45
CA PRO A 126 -1.91 6.63 -6.10
C PRO A 126 -2.98 6.18 -5.10
N ASN A 127 -4.04 5.50 -5.56
CA ASN A 127 -5.16 5.02 -4.75
C ASN A 127 -5.10 3.50 -4.50
N GLY A 128 -3.90 2.94 -4.34
CA GLY A 128 -3.64 1.55 -3.97
C GLY A 128 -4.13 1.20 -2.56
N MET A 129 -5.44 1.16 -2.35
CA MET A 129 -6.02 0.97 -1.03
C MET A 129 -5.81 -0.45 -0.49
N LEU A 130 -5.37 -0.57 0.77
CA LEU A 130 -5.15 -1.84 1.46
C LEU A 130 -6.38 -2.27 2.27
N GLY A 131 -6.82 -3.51 2.09
CA GLY A 131 -7.76 -4.20 2.97
C GLY A 131 -7.19 -5.53 3.44
N ILE A 132 -7.35 -5.84 4.73
CA ILE A 132 -6.87 -7.07 5.35
C ILE A 132 -8.01 -7.67 6.17
N ARG A 133 -8.29 -8.97 5.97
CA ARG A 133 -9.40 -9.69 6.63
C ARG A 133 -10.73 -8.90 6.59
N GLY A 134 -11.36 -8.62 7.73
CA GLY A 134 -12.62 -7.87 7.84
C GLY A 134 -12.50 -6.34 7.67
N ALA A 135 -11.29 -5.82 7.41
CA ALA A 135 -11.11 -4.44 7.01
C ALA A 135 -11.21 -4.32 5.49
N ASP A 136 -12.30 -3.71 5.01
CA ASP A 136 -12.49 -3.45 3.59
C ASP A 136 -11.50 -2.38 3.09
N MET A 137 -11.35 -2.30 1.77
CA MET A 137 -10.40 -1.37 1.13
C MET A 137 -10.67 0.12 1.42
N PHE A 138 -11.86 0.52 1.89
CA PHE A 138 -12.18 1.89 2.29
C PHE A 138 -12.20 2.10 3.82
N SER A 139 -12.02 1.04 4.61
CA SER A 139 -11.71 1.09 6.05
C SER A 139 -10.21 1.29 6.29
N THR A 140 -9.65 2.33 5.68
CA THR A 140 -8.20 2.52 5.47
C THR A 140 -7.41 2.66 6.77
N ALA A 141 -8.03 3.26 7.79
CA ALA A 141 -7.42 3.43 9.09
C ALA A 141 -7.56 2.20 10.01
N ARG A 142 -7.93 1.03 9.47
CA ARG A 142 -7.84 -0.28 10.14
C ARG A 142 -6.61 -1.10 9.73
N SER A 143 -5.75 -0.57 8.87
CA SER A 143 -4.48 -1.22 8.50
C SER A 143 -3.32 -0.25 8.62
N MET A 144 -2.14 -0.77 8.96
CA MET A 144 -0.92 0.02 9.06
C MET A 144 0.14 -0.50 8.09
N VAL A 145 0.93 0.42 7.54
CA VAL A 145 2.05 0.11 6.66
C VAL A 145 3.25 0.89 7.15
N TYR A 146 4.39 0.22 7.25
CA TYR A 146 5.68 0.78 7.63
C TYR A 146 6.74 0.41 6.59
N ALA A 147 7.74 1.27 6.45
CA ALA A 147 8.99 0.95 5.76
C ALA A 147 10.16 1.31 6.69
N ASP A 148 10.98 0.32 7.04
CA ASP A 148 12.04 0.43 8.05
C ASP A 148 11.54 1.11 9.34
N GLY A 149 10.35 0.77 9.81
CA GLY A 149 9.73 1.36 11.01
C GLY A 149 9.13 2.76 10.81
N MET A 150 9.32 3.43 9.66
CA MET A 150 8.66 4.70 9.36
C MET A 150 7.24 4.46 8.84
N PRO A 151 6.20 5.15 9.35
CA PRO A 151 4.83 4.98 8.89
C PRO A 151 4.63 5.51 7.46
N LEU A 152 4.07 4.65 6.61
CA LEU A 152 3.57 5.01 5.27
C LEU A 152 2.05 5.09 5.22
N HIS A 153 1.35 4.59 6.23
CA HIS A 153 -0.11 4.66 6.32
C HIS A 153 -0.59 6.11 6.45
N ASN A 154 -1.75 6.41 5.87
CA ASN A 154 -2.30 7.76 5.81
C ASN A 154 -3.47 7.90 6.79
N PHE A 155 -3.20 8.37 8.01
CA PHE A 155 -4.23 8.67 9.02
C PHE A 155 -4.72 10.13 8.96
N LEU A 156 -4.51 10.82 7.84
CA LEU A 156 -5.11 12.12 7.57
C LEU A 156 -6.38 11.97 6.75
N GLN A 157 -6.42 10.96 5.87
CA GLN A 157 -7.50 10.72 4.91
C GLN A 157 -8.10 9.31 5.03
N ALA A 158 -9.33 9.10 4.54
CA ALA A 158 -10.06 7.85 4.62
C ALA A 158 -10.80 7.53 3.30
N SER A 159 -11.27 6.29 3.12
CA SER A 159 -11.85 5.82 1.85
C SER A 159 -10.84 5.85 0.69
N TRP A 160 -11.23 6.26 -0.52
CA TRP A 160 -10.39 6.14 -1.72
C TRP A 160 -9.09 6.97 -1.72
N ASN A 161 -8.97 8.02 -0.90
CA ASN A 161 -7.77 8.87 -0.79
C ASN A 161 -6.93 8.57 0.46
N GLY A 162 -7.30 7.55 1.25
CA GLY A 162 -6.58 7.12 2.44
C GLY A 162 -5.47 6.09 2.17
N ALA A 163 -5.01 5.95 0.92
CA ALA A 163 -4.01 4.96 0.54
C ALA A 163 -2.69 5.20 1.30
N PRO A 164 -1.98 4.13 1.70
CA PRO A 164 -0.59 4.25 2.11
C PRO A 164 0.27 4.90 1.02
N ARG A 165 1.36 5.56 1.42
CA ARG A 165 2.31 6.22 0.52
C ARG A 165 3.31 5.23 -0.06
N TRP A 166 2.80 4.27 -0.82
CA TRP A 166 3.58 3.16 -1.41
C TRP A 166 4.75 3.61 -2.26
N SER A 167 4.55 4.68 -3.03
CA SER A 167 5.53 5.23 -3.97
C SER A 167 6.76 5.87 -3.30
N LEU A 168 6.79 5.97 -1.97
CA LEU A 168 8.00 6.28 -1.20
C LEU A 168 8.98 5.11 -1.07
N VAL A 169 8.60 3.92 -1.52
CA VAL A 169 9.47 2.75 -1.57
C VAL A 169 9.44 2.21 -3.00
N GLY A 170 10.62 1.96 -3.57
CA GLY A 170 10.73 1.23 -4.84
C GLY A 170 10.64 -0.28 -4.59
N PRO A 171 10.00 -1.07 -5.46
CA PRO A 171 9.98 -2.53 -5.28
C PRO A 171 11.40 -3.14 -5.29
N ASN A 172 12.35 -2.50 -5.98
CA ASN A 172 13.73 -2.96 -6.12
C ASN A 172 14.57 -2.87 -4.86
N GLU A 173 14.22 -2.00 -3.91
CA GLU A 173 14.94 -1.90 -2.64
C GLU A 173 14.30 -2.77 -1.55
N ILE A 174 13.25 -3.54 -1.82
CA ILE A 174 12.59 -4.36 -0.80
C ILE A 174 13.31 -5.70 -0.67
N ASP A 175 13.82 -5.99 0.52
CA ASP A 175 14.42 -7.28 0.87
C ASP A 175 13.35 -8.25 1.36
N SER A 176 12.38 -7.75 2.12
CA SER A 176 11.22 -8.51 2.55
C SER A 176 10.05 -7.61 2.91
N ALA A 177 8.85 -8.16 2.90
CA ALA A 177 7.70 -7.55 3.53
C ALA A 177 6.95 -8.58 4.38
N ASP A 178 6.63 -8.19 5.61
CA ASP A 178 5.92 -9.00 6.59
C ASP A 178 4.49 -8.49 6.74
N VAL A 179 3.51 -9.37 6.62
CA VAL A 179 2.10 -9.10 6.89
C VAL A 179 1.73 -9.77 8.21
N VAL A 180 1.39 -8.96 9.21
CA VAL A 180 0.97 -9.38 10.54
C VAL A 180 -0.54 -9.19 10.67
N TYR A 181 -1.27 -10.26 10.94
CA TYR A 181 -2.73 -10.23 10.92
C TYR A 181 -3.33 -9.98 12.29
N GLY A 182 -4.29 -9.05 12.33
CA GLY A 182 -5.06 -8.72 13.52
C GLY A 182 -4.26 -8.03 14.64
N PRO A 183 -4.97 -7.46 15.64
CA PRO A 183 -4.35 -6.62 16.65
C PRO A 183 -3.97 -7.43 17.91
N PHE A 184 -3.16 -8.49 17.78
CA PHE A 184 -2.80 -9.37 18.92
C PHE A 184 -1.49 -8.99 19.62
N SER A 185 -0.66 -8.15 19.00
CA SER A 185 0.52 -7.54 19.64
C SER A 185 0.16 -6.22 20.32
N ALA A 186 0.78 -5.92 21.47
CA ALA A 186 0.64 -4.62 22.14
C ALA A 186 1.49 -3.53 21.48
N GLU A 187 2.46 -3.92 20.65
CA GLU A 187 3.35 -3.05 19.88
C GLU A 187 2.58 -2.07 18.99
N TYR A 188 1.50 -2.57 18.36
CA TYR A 188 0.73 -1.84 17.37
C TYR A 188 -0.50 -1.17 17.96
N SER A 189 -0.88 -0.01 17.42
CA SER A 189 -2.09 0.71 17.82
C SER A 189 -3.37 -0.05 17.47
N GLY A 190 -4.50 0.39 18.02
CA GLY A 190 -5.79 -0.20 17.66
C GLY A 190 -6.18 0.01 16.19
N ASN A 191 -5.48 0.86 15.43
CA ASN A 191 -5.59 0.95 13.98
C ASN A 191 -5.01 -0.28 13.24
N SER A 192 -4.49 -1.29 13.95
CA SER A 192 -4.05 -2.59 13.42
C SER A 192 -5.14 -3.67 13.31
N MET A 193 -6.42 -3.30 13.47
CA MET A 193 -7.56 -4.26 13.45
C MET A 193 -7.53 -5.23 12.26
N GLY A 194 -7.26 -4.73 11.05
CA GLY A 194 -7.06 -5.57 9.86
C GLY A 194 -5.69 -6.23 9.86
N GLY A 195 -4.63 -5.45 10.10
CA GLY A 195 -3.27 -5.94 10.23
C GLY A 195 -2.22 -4.86 10.00
N VAL A 196 -0.95 -5.29 9.99
CA VAL A 196 0.22 -4.45 9.78
C VAL A 196 1.08 -5.03 8.66
N VAL A 197 1.58 -4.17 7.78
CA VAL A 197 2.58 -4.50 6.77
C VAL A 197 3.88 -3.81 7.14
N ASN A 198 4.93 -4.59 7.41
CA ASN A 198 6.28 -4.07 7.64
C ASN A 198 7.14 -4.35 6.42
N ILE A 199 7.58 -3.30 5.73
CA ILE A 199 8.50 -3.40 4.60
C ILE A 199 9.91 -3.19 5.12
N ASN A 200 10.79 -4.16 4.88
CA ASN A 200 12.20 -4.09 5.19
C ASN A 200 12.97 -3.82 3.90
N THR A 201 13.71 -2.73 3.88
CA THR A 201 14.42 -2.30 2.68
C THR A 201 15.93 -2.50 2.80
N HIS A 202 16.57 -2.60 1.63
CA HIS A 202 17.96 -2.98 1.50
C HIS A 202 18.92 -1.97 2.14
N LEU A 203 19.94 -2.50 2.83
CA LEU A 203 21.06 -1.75 3.37
C LEU A 203 22.37 -2.45 2.94
N PRO A 204 23.25 -1.76 2.19
CA PRO A 204 24.40 -2.41 1.58
C PRO A 204 25.48 -2.78 2.60
N HIS A 205 26.05 -3.98 2.44
CA HIS A 205 27.20 -4.45 3.25
C HIS A 205 28.54 -4.30 2.55
N LYS A 206 28.53 -4.03 1.25
CA LYS A 206 29.71 -3.85 0.40
C LYS A 206 29.35 -2.90 -0.74
N GLN A 207 30.35 -2.55 -1.54
CA GLN A 207 30.10 -1.80 -2.75
C GLN A 207 29.22 -2.59 -3.71
N GLU A 208 28.14 -1.97 -4.17
CA GLU A 208 27.20 -2.53 -5.12
C GLU A 208 26.60 -1.46 -6.03
N PHE A 209 26.28 -1.85 -7.25
CA PHE A 209 25.50 -1.07 -8.19
C PHE A 209 24.34 -1.90 -8.70
N TYR A 210 23.17 -1.28 -8.87
CA TYR A 210 22.01 -1.95 -9.43
C TYR A 210 21.27 -1.03 -10.39
N LEU A 211 20.91 -1.56 -11.56
CA LEU A 211 20.11 -0.89 -12.58
C LEU A 211 19.00 -1.85 -13.00
N GLU A 212 17.76 -1.39 -13.02
CA GLU A 212 16.65 -2.13 -13.63
C GLU A 212 15.82 -1.21 -14.51
N SER A 213 15.38 -1.72 -15.66
CA SER A 213 14.45 -1.05 -16.56
C SER A 213 13.33 -2.00 -16.97
N SER A 214 12.10 -1.51 -17.00
CA SER A 214 10.94 -2.26 -17.48
C SER A 214 10.08 -1.44 -18.44
N LEU A 215 9.43 -2.16 -19.36
CA LEU A 215 8.42 -1.64 -20.28
C LEU A 215 7.18 -2.51 -20.14
N PHE A 216 6.01 -1.91 -20.07
CA PHE A 216 4.73 -2.61 -20.01
C PHE A 216 3.71 -2.02 -20.98
N ILE A 217 2.99 -2.90 -21.68
CA ILE A 217 2.07 -2.57 -22.76
C ILE A 217 0.73 -3.28 -22.51
N GLN A 218 -0.34 -2.50 -22.48
CA GLN A 218 -1.68 -2.96 -22.23
C GLN A 218 -2.61 -2.58 -23.40
N PRO A 219 -2.89 -3.51 -24.32
CA PRO A 219 -4.06 -3.42 -25.17
C PRO A 219 -5.32 -3.46 -24.29
N TYR A 220 -6.23 -2.51 -24.48
CA TYR A 220 -7.44 -2.43 -23.67
C TYR A 220 -8.68 -2.52 -24.54
N LYS A 221 -9.78 -3.08 -24.04
CA LYS A 221 -11.05 -3.14 -24.75
C LYS A 221 -12.23 -3.22 -23.80
N ASN A 222 -13.00 -2.12 -23.67
CA ASN A 222 -14.21 -2.08 -22.86
C ASN A 222 -15.35 -1.36 -23.60
N TYR A 223 -16.02 -0.37 -23.00
CA TYR A 223 -17.01 0.48 -23.66
C TYR A 223 -16.39 1.41 -24.73
N GLY A 224 -17.21 1.85 -25.69
CA GLY A 224 -16.83 2.77 -26.77
C GLY A 224 -16.20 2.10 -28.01
N GLU A 225 -16.03 2.91 -29.06
CA GLU A 225 -15.51 2.45 -30.37
C GLU A 225 -13.98 2.31 -30.38
N ASP A 226 -13.24 3.31 -29.83
CA ASP A 226 -11.78 3.26 -29.72
C ASP A 226 -11.32 2.69 -28.37
N LYS A 227 -10.47 1.67 -28.44
CA LYS A 227 -10.15 0.76 -27.35
C LYS A 227 -8.69 0.90 -26.87
N GLY A 228 -7.83 1.54 -27.67
CA GLY A 228 -6.53 2.05 -27.23
C GLY A 228 -5.47 1.01 -26.83
N THR A 229 -4.25 1.50 -26.66
CA THR A 229 -3.13 0.75 -26.07
C THR A 229 -2.39 1.68 -25.12
N PHE A 230 -2.28 1.27 -23.87
CA PHE A 230 -1.64 2.04 -22.81
C PHE A 230 -0.24 1.49 -22.55
N ILE A 231 0.72 2.39 -22.37
CA ILE A 231 2.14 2.05 -22.24
C ILE A 231 2.67 2.72 -20.99
N GLY A 232 3.61 2.06 -20.31
CA GLY A 232 4.45 2.69 -19.31
C GLY A 232 5.81 2.02 -19.19
N ASP A 233 6.72 2.73 -18.54
CA ASP A 233 8.09 2.33 -18.31
C ASP A 233 8.54 2.70 -16.90
N ARG A 234 9.47 1.92 -16.37
CA ARG A 234 10.09 2.17 -15.06
C ARG A 234 11.59 2.02 -15.16
N GLN A 235 12.34 2.91 -14.52
CA GLN A 235 13.78 2.80 -14.37
C GLN A 235 14.17 2.99 -12.91
N TYR A 236 14.98 2.07 -12.41
CA TYR A 236 15.52 2.09 -11.07
C TYR A 236 17.05 2.03 -11.13
N VAL A 237 17.72 2.92 -10.43
CA VAL A 237 19.18 2.94 -10.28
C VAL A 237 19.52 3.06 -8.80
N SER A 238 20.46 2.26 -8.31
CA SER A 238 21.03 2.44 -6.98
C SER A 238 22.54 2.23 -6.94
N TYR A 239 23.14 2.85 -5.92
CA TYR A 239 24.51 2.65 -5.51
C TYR A 239 24.54 2.47 -4.00
N GLY A 240 25.21 1.42 -3.56
CA GLY A 240 25.42 1.10 -2.16
C GLY A 240 26.89 0.91 -1.83
N ASN A 241 27.33 1.33 -0.65
CA ASN A 241 28.65 0.97 -0.15
C ASN A 241 28.71 1.03 1.38
N ARG A 242 29.60 0.24 1.96
CA ARG A 242 29.96 0.24 3.37
C ARG A 242 31.45 0.58 3.50
N PHE A 243 31.74 1.75 4.04
CA PHE A 243 33.08 2.28 4.21
C PHE A 243 33.62 1.96 5.61
N GLN A 244 34.84 1.42 5.65
CA GLN A 244 35.57 1.12 6.89
C GLN A 244 34.75 0.28 7.88
N ASP A 245 33.86 -0.58 7.38
CA ASP A 245 32.94 -1.42 8.15
C ASP A 245 32.02 -0.68 9.15
N LYS A 246 31.90 0.65 9.05
CA LYS A 246 31.13 1.48 9.99
C LYS A 246 30.14 2.41 9.34
N PHE A 247 30.48 2.99 8.20
CA PHE A 247 29.64 4.00 7.54
C PHE A 247 29.00 3.41 6.30
N THR A 248 27.67 3.33 6.29
CA THR A 248 26.90 2.77 5.18
C THR A 248 26.22 3.89 4.41
N VAL A 249 26.36 3.89 3.08
CA VAL A 249 25.65 4.81 2.18
C VAL A 249 24.87 4.01 1.17
N PHE A 250 23.60 4.37 1.00
CA PHE A 250 22.75 3.85 -0.07
C PHE A 250 22.04 5.03 -0.74
N LEU A 251 22.15 5.13 -2.05
CA LEU A 251 21.47 6.13 -2.86
C LEU A 251 20.67 5.41 -3.94
N SER A 252 19.43 5.85 -4.17
CA SER A 252 18.61 5.31 -5.26
C SER A 252 17.72 6.37 -5.92
N TYR A 253 17.40 6.09 -7.18
CA TYR A 253 16.47 6.84 -8.00
C TYR A 253 15.52 5.88 -8.72
N ASN A 254 14.21 6.12 -8.57
CA ASN A 254 13.16 5.35 -9.24
C ASN A 254 12.25 6.31 -10.03
N ARG A 255 12.25 6.17 -11.36
CA ARG A 255 11.32 6.85 -12.27
C ARG A 255 10.25 5.86 -12.73
N LEU A 256 8.99 6.23 -12.63
CA LEU A 256 7.85 5.51 -13.20
C LEU A 256 7.01 6.46 -14.05
N GLU A 257 6.83 6.15 -15.32
CA GLU A 257 5.87 6.83 -16.19
C GLU A 257 4.88 5.80 -16.74
N ALA A 258 3.58 6.03 -16.57
CA ALA A 258 2.57 5.10 -17.02
C ALA A 258 1.31 5.80 -17.53
N GLN A 259 0.65 5.17 -18.49
CA GLN A 259 -0.72 5.47 -18.87
C GLN A 259 -1.63 4.40 -18.27
N GLY A 260 -2.59 4.81 -17.45
CA GLY A 260 -3.69 3.97 -17.00
C GLY A 260 -4.87 4.06 -17.97
N GLN A 261 -5.61 2.95 -18.11
CA GLN A 261 -6.88 2.93 -18.84
C GLN A 261 -7.91 3.91 -18.22
N PRO A 262 -8.97 4.31 -18.96
CA PRO A 262 -10.04 5.11 -18.41
C PRO A 262 -10.64 4.49 -17.15
N GLN A 263 -10.65 5.28 -16.08
CA GLN A 263 -11.05 4.82 -14.75
C GLN A 263 -12.54 5.01 -14.51
N SER A 264 -13.14 6.06 -15.05
CA SER A 264 -14.56 6.31 -14.89
C SER A 264 -15.24 6.48 -16.24
N TYR A 265 -16.50 6.03 -16.28
CA TYR A 265 -17.40 6.22 -17.41
C TYR A 265 -18.49 7.21 -17.00
N PHE A 266 -18.93 8.03 -17.94
CA PHE A 266 -20.06 8.93 -17.73
C PHE A 266 -21.32 8.18 -18.11
N ILE A 267 -22.21 8.01 -17.14
CA ILE A 267 -23.40 7.17 -17.25
C ILE A 267 -24.64 7.95 -16.80
N ASP A 268 -25.72 7.82 -17.55
CA ASP A 268 -27.07 8.09 -17.06
C ASP A 268 -27.73 6.77 -16.69
N ASN A 269 -28.10 6.63 -15.42
CA ASN A 269 -28.74 5.46 -14.84
C ASN A 269 -30.09 5.78 -14.19
N THR A 270 -30.80 6.77 -14.75
CA THR A 270 -32.13 7.18 -14.27
C THR A 270 -33.28 6.28 -14.75
N GLY A 271 -33.02 5.28 -15.59
CA GLY A 271 -34.02 4.30 -16.05
C GLY A 271 -34.33 4.34 -17.54
N LEU A 272 -33.90 5.39 -18.25
CA LEU A 272 -34.17 5.67 -19.66
C LEU A 272 -35.68 5.79 -19.99
N PHE A 273 -36.06 6.85 -20.72
CA PHE A 273 -37.48 7.11 -21.02
C PHE A 273 -37.71 7.30 -22.52
N ASP A 274 -38.71 6.59 -23.07
CA ASP A 274 -39.14 6.75 -24.47
C ASP A 274 -40.18 7.88 -24.57
N VAL A 275 -39.71 9.12 -24.42
CA VAL A 275 -40.53 10.33 -24.49
C VAL A 275 -39.94 11.31 -25.50
N ALA A 276 -40.80 12.05 -26.20
CA ALA A 276 -40.35 13.02 -27.21
C ALA A 276 -39.51 14.16 -26.58
N GLY A 277 -38.52 14.67 -27.32
CA GLY A 277 -37.63 15.76 -26.92
C GLY A 277 -36.16 15.34 -26.80
N GLY A 278 -35.30 16.27 -26.37
CA GLY A 278 -33.84 16.11 -26.35
C GLY A 278 -33.19 16.28 -27.73
N THR A 279 -31.89 16.56 -27.75
CA THR A 279 -31.11 16.62 -29.00
C THR A 279 -30.84 15.21 -29.49
N ALA A 280 -31.15 14.93 -30.76
CA ALA A 280 -30.85 13.63 -31.37
C ALA A 280 -29.33 13.43 -31.46
N VAL A 281 -28.85 12.30 -30.95
CA VAL A 281 -27.43 11.94 -30.93
C VAL A 281 -27.20 10.50 -31.37
N SER A 282 -25.97 10.19 -31.76
CA SER A 282 -25.48 8.84 -32.06
C SER A 282 -24.36 8.41 -31.10
N GLY A 283 -24.02 7.11 -31.07
CA GLY A 283 -22.79 6.56 -30.46
C GLY A 283 -22.88 6.04 -29.02
N GLY A 284 -23.75 6.58 -28.17
CA GLY A 284 -23.90 6.15 -26.77
C GLY A 284 -24.08 4.63 -26.58
N VAL A 285 -23.53 4.08 -25.49
CA VAL A 285 -23.49 2.63 -25.24
C VAL A 285 -24.54 2.24 -24.20
N ARG A 286 -25.57 1.51 -24.62
CA ARG A 286 -26.59 0.96 -23.72
C ARG A 286 -26.02 -0.15 -22.84
N THR A 287 -26.26 -0.08 -21.54
CA THR A 287 -25.84 -1.06 -20.53
C THR A 287 -26.80 -1.01 -19.34
N PRO A 288 -27.01 -2.07 -18.57
CA PRO A 288 -27.59 -1.93 -17.23
C PRO A 288 -26.59 -1.27 -16.26
N ASP A 289 -27.11 -0.61 -15.22
CA ASP A 289 -26.32 -0.28 -14.02
C ASP A 289 -26.22 -1.49 -13.05
N THR A 290 -25.59 -1.28 -11.89
CA THR A 290 -25.38 -2.33 -10.88
C THR A 290 -26.67 -2.91 -10.28
N ARG A 291 -27.81 -2.24 -10.46
CA ARG A 291 -29.14 -2.65 -9.99
C ARG A 291 -30.03 -3.17 -11.13
N GLY A 292 -29.51 -3.27 -12.34
CA GLY A 292 -30.25 -3.69 -13.53
C GLY A 292 -31.07 -2.57 -14.18
N THR A 293 -30.90 -1.32 -13.74
CA THR A 293 -31.57 -0.16 -14.33
C THR A 293 -31.03 0.06 -15.74
N PRO A 294 -31.89 0.12 -16.79
CA PRO A 294 -31.43 0.49 -18.13
C PRO A 294 -30.70 1.84 -18.08
N SER A 295 -29.51 1.88 -18.69
CA SER A 295 -28.59 3.02 -18.63
C SER A 295 -27.88 3.25 -19.95
N ILE A 296 -27.33 4.44 -20.14
CA ILE A 296 -26.48 4.79 -21.28
C ILE A 296 -25.15 5.36 -20.78
N ILE A 297 -24.05 4.76 -21.23
CA ILE A 297 -22.72 5.35 -21.13
C ILE A 297 -22.48 6.25 -22.33
N TYR A 298 -22.15 7.51 -22.09
CA TYR A 298 -21.98 8.53 -23.12
C TYR A 298 -20.55 9.08 -23.25
N GLY A 299 -19.64 8.58 -22.42
CA GLY A 299 -18.23 8.91 -22.52
C GLY A 299 -17.40 8.31 -21.40
N ASP A 300 -16.11 8.65 -21.39
CA ASP A 300 -15.19 8.26 -20.33
C ASP A 300 -14.15 9.33 -20.03
N THR A 301 -13.46 9.18 -18.91
CA THR A 301 -12.45 10.12 -18.46
C THR A 301 -11.18 10.16 -19.31
N GLY A 302 -11.00 9.25 -20.26
CA GLY A 302 -9.77 9.07 -21.00
C GLY A 302 -8.65 8.43 -20.20
N PRO A 303 -7.49 8.20 -20.83
CA PRO A 303 -6.31 7.69 -20.14
C PRO A 303 -5.85 8.65 -19.06
N GLU A 304 -5.39 8.09 -17.94
CA GLU A 304 -4.70 8.84 -16.92
C GLU A 304 -3.19 8.67 -17.08
N LYS A 305 -2.45 9.76 -17.25
CA LYS A 305 -0.98 9.73 -17.28
C LYS A 305 -0.44 10.02 -15.89
N VAL A 306 0.35 9.10 -15.33
CA VAL A 306 1.08 9.26 -14.08
C VAL A 306 2.58 9.30 -14.35
N ASN A 307 3.28 10.21 -13.66
CA ASN A 307 4.73 10.24 -13.62
C ASN A 307 5.18 10.42 -12.15
N THR A 308 6.08 9.57 -11.70
CA THR A 308 6.65 9.57 -10.35
C THR A 308 8.16 9.50 -10.42
N HIS A 309 8.82 10.39 -9.69
CA HIS A 309 10.26 10.40 -9.46
C HIS A 309 10.50 10.26 -7.96
N LEU A 310 11.18 9.19 -7.53
CA LEU A 310 11.59 8.98 -6.15
C LEU A 310 13.10 9.04 -6.06
N PHE A 311 13.62 9.95 -5.22
CA PHE A 311 15.01 10.02 -4.83
C PHE A 311 15.12 9.59 -3.38
N LYS A 312 16.03 8.67 -3.07
CA LYS A 312 16.20 8.18 -1.71
C LYS A 312 17.67 8.06 -1.33
N GLY A 313 18.00 8.47 -0.12
CA GLY A 313 19.28 8.28 0.53
C GLY A 313 19.13 7.62 1.89
N LYS A 314 20.00 6.68 2.21
CA LYS A 314 20.16 6.10 3.55
C LYS A 314 21.62 6.21 3.97
N PHE A 315 21.83 6.63 5.22
CA PHE A 315 23.14 6.89 5.79
C PHE A 315 23.20 6.21 7.16
N GLY A 316 23.91 5.08 7.20
CA GLY A 316 24.10 4.26 8.40
C GLY A 316 25.42 4.56 9.07
N TYR A 317 25.45 4.55 10.39
CA TYR A 317 26.68 4.62 11.20
C TYR A 317 26.58 3.66 12.39
N ASP A 318 27.50 2.71 12.45
CA ASP A 318 27.63 1.78 13.57
C ASP A 318 28.36 2.48 14.73
N ILE A 319 27.61 2.88 15.76
CA ILE A 319 28.16 3.52 16.98
C ILE A 319 29.03 2.51 17.72
N THR A 320 28.54 1.28 17.82
CA THR A 320 29.23 0.11 18.34
C THR A 320 29.08 -1.04 17.34
N SER A 321 29.73 -2.19 17.60
CA SER A 321 29.51 -3.41 16.80
C SER A 321 28.06 -3.86 16.72
N ASP A 322 27.23 -3.43 17.67
CA ASP A 322 25.89 -3.95 17.89
C ASP A 322 24.81 -2.87 17.80
N ILE A 323 25.16 -1.60 17.55
CA ILE A 323 24.22 -0.47 17.50
C ILE A 323 24.42 0.33 16.21
N LEU A 324 23.42 0.30 15.34
CA LEU A 324 23.31 1.06 14.10
C LEU A 324 22.42 2.30 14.31
N VAL A 325 22.92 3.46 13.91
CA VAL A 325 22.09 4.64 13.62
C VAL A 325 21.89 4.73 12.12
N LEU A 326 20.64 4.91 11.69
CA LEU A 326 20.28 5.04 10.28
C LEU A 326 19.47 6.32 10.07
N PHE A 327 19.97 7.19 9.21
CA PHE A 327 19.23 8.34 8.71
C PHE A 327 18.74 8.05 7.28
N THR A 328 17.44 8.19 7.05
CA THR A 328 16.79 7.99 5.75
C THR A 328 16.12 9.28 5.29
N VAL A 329 16.33 9.64 4.03
CA VAL A 329 15.64 10.74 3.35
C VAL A 329 15.05 10.23 2.05
N ALA A 330 13.78 10.52 1.80
CA ALA A 330 13.11 10.23 0.54
C ALA A 330 12.35 11.46 0.05
N TYR A 331 12.59 11.86 -1.20
CA TYR A 331 11.86 12.92 -1.89
C TYR A 331 11.14 12.33 -3.10
N GLU A 332 9.83 12.55 -3.17
CA GLU A 332 8.97 12.12 -4.27
C GLU A 332 8.39 13.35 -5.00
N ASP A 333 8.49 13.35 -6.31
CA ASP A 333 7.72 14.20 -7.20
C ASP A 333 6.75 13.35 -8.01
N LEU A 334 5.45 13.57 -7.82
CA LEU A 334 4.37 12.90 -8.52
C LEU A 334 3.51 13.90 -9.29
N SER A 335 3.22 13.59 -10.55
CA SER A 335 2.24 14.32 -11.36
C SER A 335 1.24 13.38 -12.01
N ARG A 336 -0.01 13.82 -12.10
CA ARG A 336 -1.09 13.10 -12.79
C ARG A 336 -1.82 14.03 -13.73
N LYS A 337 -2.20 13.52 -14.89
CA LYS A 337 -2.95 14.25 -15.91
C LYS A 337 -4.03 13.38 -16.51
N GLN A 338 -5.24 13.92 -16.57
CA GLN A 338 -6.38 13.32 -17.24
C GLN A 338 -7.09 14.43 -18.02
N GLU A 339 -6.65 14.62 -19.26
CA GLU A 339 -7.02 15.77 -20.11
C GLU A 339 -7.55 15.30 -21.48
N ARG A 340 -7.91 14.02 -21.57
CA ARG A 340 -8.29 13.36 -22.83
C ARG A 340 -9.59 12.60 -22.65
N ALA A 341 -10.55 13.20 -21.95
CA ALA A 341 -11.89 12.66 -21.82
C ALA A 341 -12.47 12.36 -23.21
N ARG A 342 -13.14 11.22 -23.36
CA ARG A 342 -13.66 10.75 -24.63
C ARG A 342 -15.16 10.91 -24.64
N ASN A 343 -15.65 11.71 -25.57
CA ASN A 343 -17.08 11.88 -25.82
C ASN A 343 -17.52 10.86 -26.88
N TYR A 344 -18.58 10.09 -26.59
CA TYR A 344 -19.12 9.10 -27.51
C TYR A 344 -20.30 9.64 -28.31
N LEU A 345 -20.78 10.84 -27.99
CA LEU A 345 -21.99 11.40 -28.56
C LEU A 345 -21.68 12.39 -29.66
N TYR A 346 -22.34 12.18 -30.80
CA TYR A 346 -22.31 13.08 -31.94
C TYR A 346 -23.73 13.52 -32.28
N ASP A 347 -23.93 14.80 -32.53
CA ASP A 347 -25.20 15.35 -33.01
C ASP A 347 -25.45 15.00 -34.48
N THR A 348 -26.57 15.48 -35.05
CA THR A 348 -26.94 15.23 -36.45
C THR A 348 -26.00 15.88 -37.47
N ASN A 349 -25.19 16.85 -37.06
CA ASN A 349 -24.17 17.50 -37.90
C ASN A 349 -22.82 16.76 -37.84
N GLY A 350 -22.68 15.80 -36.93
CA GLY A 350 -21.43 15.08 -36.66
C GLY A 350 -20.53 15.75 -35.62
N ASP A 351 -20.99 16.81 -34.97
CA ASP A 351 -20.24 17.51 -33.91
C ASP A 351 -20.42 16.82 -32.56
N SER A 352 -19.40 16.88 -31.70
CA SER A 352 -19.48 16.30 -30.34
C SER A 352 -20.59 16.95 -29.52
N PHE A 353 -21.50 16.14 -28.98
CA PHE A 353 -22.57 16.63 -28.10
C PHE A 353 -22.12 16.59 -26.64
N TRP A 354 -21.88 17.75 -26.04
CA TRP A 354 -21.38 17.88 -24.66
C TRP A 354 -22.49 17.92 -23.59
N GLY A 355 -23.76 18.00 -24.00
CA GLY A 355 -24.89 18.27 -23.12
C GLY A 355 -25.47 19.67 -23.34
N GLY A 356 -26.72 19.85 -22.93
CA GLY A 356 -27.44 21.13 -23.00
C GLY A 356 -27.81 21.68 -21.61
N PRO A 357 -28.28 22.93 -21.52
CA PRO A 357 -28.75 23.51 -20.27
C PRO A 357 -29.79 22.59 -19.62
N ALA A 358 -29.55 22.23 -18.36
CA ALA A 358 -30.47 21.41 -17.59
C ALA A 358 -31.85 22.07 -17.60
N LEU A 359 -32.90 21.33 -17.99
CA LEU A 359 -34.26 21.80 -17.80
C LEU A 359 -34.47 22.01 -16.28
N PRO A 360 -35.00 23.15 -15.82
CA PRO A 360 -35.09 23.46 -14.41
C PRO A 360 -35.91 22.38 -13.66
N CYS A 361 -35.21 21.64 -12.79
CA CYS A 361 -35.77 20.65 -11.87
C CYS A 361 -36.34 21.40 -10.66
N ASN A 362 -37.58 21.87 -10.79
CA ASN A 362 -38.29 22.65 -9.78
C ASN A 362 -39.37 21.84 -9.02
N SER A 363 -39.58 20.56 -9.35
CA SER A 363 -40.47 19.64 -8.63
C SER A 363 -40.19 18.17 -8.99
N VAL A 364 -40.60 17.22 -8.14
CA VAL A 364 -40.51 15.76 -8.41
C VAL A 364 -41.15 15.38 -9.77
N ALA A 365 -42.17 16.11 -10.22
CA ALA A 365 -42.85 15.87 -11.50
C ALA A 365 -42.09 16.44 -12.73
N THR A 366 -41.32 17.52 -12.59
CA THR A 366 -40.51 18.09 -13.69
C THR A 366 -39.14 17.41 -13.82
N CYS A 367 -38.66 16.79 -12.75
CA CYS A 367 -37.49 15.90 -12.78
C CYS A 367 -37.85 14.48 -13.26
N ALA A 368 -39.10 14.24 -13.70
CA ALA A 368 -39.56 12.98 -14.27
C ALA A 368 -39.37 12.89 -15.81
N ASN A 369 -39.04 14.00 -16.49
CA ASN A 369 -38.66 14.02 -17.92
C ASN A 369 -37.29 14.71 -18.19
N PRO A 370 -36.23 14.39 -17.44
CA PRO A 370 -34.89 14.86 -17.76
C PRO A 370 -34.35 14.08 -18.96
N GLY A 371 -33.35 14.62 -19.63
CA GLY A 371 -32.73 14.02 -20.80
C GLY A 371 -32.47 15.06 -21.88
N ASN A 372 -31.31 15.67 -21.85
CA ASN A 372 -30.90 16.65 -22.86
C ASN A 372 -30.47 16.00 -24.19
N ALA A 373 -30.27 14.67 -24.21
CA ALA A 373 -29.98 13.88 -25.40
C ALA A 373 -31.07 12.84 -25.68
N SER A 374 -31.14 12.38 -26.93
CA SER A 374 -32.01 11.29 -27.39
C SER A 374 -31.26 10.36 -28.36
N LEU A 375 -31.22 9.07 -28.05
CA LEU A 375 -30.62 8.01 -28.88
C LEU A 375 -31.71 7.00 -29.26
N ASP A 376 -31.98 6.87 -30.57
CA ASP A 376 -33.04 5.99 -31.12
C ASP A 376 -34.42 6.19 -30.46
N GLY A 377 -34.75 7.42 -30.05
CA GLY A 377 -36.01 7.77 -29.40
C GLY A 377 -36.02 7.66 -27.88
N THR A 378 -34.95 7.13 -27.27
CA THR A 378 -34.80 7.07 -25.81
C THR A 378 -34.03 8.29 -25.29
N ARG A 379 -34.59 9.02 -24.32
CA ARG A 379 -33.95 10.17 -23.69
C ARG A 379 -33.04 9.78 -22.52
N PHE A 380 -31.96 10.53 -22.38
CA PHE A 380 -30.99 10.38 -21.30
C PHE A 380 -30.22 11.69 -21.03
N ASP A 381 -29.66 11.80 -19.82
CA ASP A 381 -28.94 12.99 -19.34
C ASP A 381 -27.44 12.93 -19.60
N VAL A 382 -26.95 13.94 -20.31
CA VAL A 382 -25.51 14.20 -20.49
C VAL A 382 -25.10 15.31 -19.54
N VAL A 383 -24.24 14.98 -18.57
CA VAL A 383 -23.69 15.95 -17.62
C VAL A 383 -22.45 16.57 -18.22
N GLN A 384 -22.59 17.80 -18.72
CA GLN A 384 -21.53 18.54 -19.40
C GLN A 384 -20.23 18.63 -18.58
N GLY A 385 -20.34 18.93 -17.29
CA GLY A 385 -19.19 18.99 -16.38
C GLY A 385 -18.52 17.64 -16.08
N GLY A 386 -19.07 16.52 -16.56
CA GLY A 386 -18.45 15.21 -16.46
C GLY A 386 -17.15 15.10 -17.26
N PHE A 387 -17.04 15.83 -18.38
CA PHE A 387 -15.90 15.78 -19.29
C PHE A 387 -14.71 16.69 -18.89
N SER A 388 -14.66 17.14 -17.64
CA SER A 388 -13.62 18.03 -17.13
C SER A 388 -12.21 17.46 -17.28
N ASP A 389 -11.25 18.33 -17.57
CA ASP A 389 -9.83 18.01 -17.53
C ASP A 389 -9.28 18.14 -16.11
N SER A 390 -8.36 17.27 -15.69
CA SER A 390 -7.74 17.33 -14.36
C SER A 390 -6.22 17.14 -14.35
N ARG A 391 -5.56 17.83 -13.42
CA ARG A 391 -4.11 17.84 -13.22
C ARG A 391 -3.81 17.85 -11.72
N ASP A 392 -2.98 16.91 -11.28
CA ASP A 392 -2.46 16.87 -9.92
C ASP A 392 -0.93 17.02 -9.92
N LYS A 393 -0.42 17.71 -8.90
CA LYS A 393 1.02 17.79 -8.62
C LYS A 393 1.22 17.60 -7.12
N ARG A 394 2.05 16.63 -6.76
CA ARG A 394 2.42 16.32 -5.39
C ARG A 394 3.95 16.26 -5.24
N GLU A 395 4.48 16.95 -4.24
CA GLU A 395 5.88 16.86 -3.83
C GLU A 395 5.91 16.43 -2.36
N THR A 396 6.60 15.34 -2.06
CA THR A 396 6.58 14.70 -0.74
C THR A 396 8.00 14.52 -0.22
N LEU A 397 8.21 14.80 1.06
CA LEU A 397 9.45 14.56 1.78
C LEU A 397 9.16 13.61 2.95
N ASN A 398 9.96 12.56 3.08
CA ASN A 398 9.96 11.68 4.24
C ASN A 398 11.37 11.61 4.83
N LEU A 399 11.46 11.89 6.13
CA LEU A 399 12.70 11.86 6.90
C LEU A 399 12.55 10.84 8.02
N GLY A 400 13.57 10.00 8.20
CA GLY A 400 13.63 9.02 9.27
C GLY A 400 14.99 9.03 9.95
N LEU A 401 14.98 8.93 11.28
CA LEU A 401 16.16 8.67 12.08
C LEU A 401 15.84 7.49 12.99
N SER A 402 16.55 6.38 12.83
CA SER A 402 16.40 5.21 13.68
C SER A 402 17.70 4.83 14.37
N LEU A 403 17.59 4.29 15.57
CA LEU A 403 18.68 3.64 16.29
C LEU A 403 18.21 2.23 16.66
N ARG A 404 18.99 1.22 16.23
CA ARG A 404 18.64 -0.20 16.39
C ARG A 404 19.85 -0.99 16.80
N GLY A 405 19.67 -1.94 17.73
CA GLY A 405 20.76 -2.78 18.18
C GLY A 405 20.65 -3.31 19.59
N SER A 406 21.70 -3.97 20.06
CA SER A 406 21.80 -4.45 21.44
C SER A 406 22.50 -3.41 22.32
N LEU A 407 21.79 -2.87 23.31
CA LEU A 407 22.36 -2.00 24.35
C LEU A 407 23.24 -2.80 25.33
N THR A 408 22.80 -4.01 25.64
CA THR A 408 23.50 -5.01 26.46
C THR A 408 23.19 -6.40 25.89
N PRO A 409 23.85 -7.49 26.33
CA PRO A 409 23.55 -8.84 25.82
C PRO A 409 22.08 -9.29 25.96
N LEU A 410 21.33 -8.69 26.89
CA LEU A 410 19.92 -8.99 27.17
C LEU A 410 18.97 -7.83 26.90
N TRP A 411 19.44 -6.69 26.39
CA TRP A 411 18.57 -5.55 26.11
C TRP A 411 18.80 -5.05 24.70
N ASP A 412 17.77 -5.14 23.87
CA ASP A 412 17.74 -4.61 22.53
C ASP A 412 16.88 -3.33 22.49
N ILE A 413 17.31 -2.37 21.68
CA ILE A 413 16.60 -1.12 21.41
C ILE A 413 16.22 -1.04 19.93
N ASP A 414 15.01 -0.58 19.66
CA ASP A 414 14.57 -0.12 18.35
C ASP A 414 13.80 1.18 18.54
N THR A 415 14.38 2.29 18.10
CA THR A 415 13.72 3.59 18.13
C THR A 415 13.75 4.22 16.75
N THR A 416 12.63 4.86 16.37
CA THR A 416 12.48 5.53 15.08
C THR A 416 11.75 6.87 15.31
N LEU A 417 12.35 7.96 14.87
CA LEU A 417 11.73 9.28 14.71
C LEU A 417 11.51 9.52 13.23
N SER A 418 10.29 9.85 12.81
CA SER A 418 9.97 10.09 11.41
C SER A 418 9.12 11.34 11.21
N TYR A 419 9.41 12.08 10.14
CA TYR A 419 8.64 13.24 9.71
C TYR A 419 8.32 13.12 8.23
N PHE A 420 7.04 13.02 7.92
CA PHE A 420 6.52 13.03 6.56
C PHE A 420 5.80 14.36 6.30
N ASP A 421 6.04 14.98 5.16
CA ASP A 421 5.36 16.20 4.73
C ASP A 421 5.11 16.20 3.24
N VAL A 422 3.89 16.54 2.84
CA VAL A 422 3.60 16.89 1.45
C VAL A 422 3.87 18.38 1.29
N LEU A 423 5.05 18.70 0.76
CA LEU A 423 5.54 20.07 0.55
C LEU A 423 4.62 20.87 -0.39
N LYS A 424 3.96 20.17 -1.32
CA LYS A 424 2.99 20.73 -2.27
C LYS A 424 2.02 19.65 -2.69
N ASP A 425 0.71 19.90 -2.59
CA ASP A 425 -0.34 19.06 -3.18
C ASP A 425 -1.41 19.97 -3.75
N ILE A 426 -1.44 20.06 -5.08
CA ILE A 426 -2.48 20.76 -5.81
C ILE A 426 -3.22 19.79 -6.70
N ARG A 427 -4.55 19.91 -6.72
CA ARG A 427 -5.44 19.11 -7.57
C ARG A 427 -6.39 20.06 -8.28
N ALA A 428 -6.19 20.22 -9.56
CA ALA A 428 -6.93 21.17 -10.39
C ALA A 428 -7.87 20.42 -11.33
N ALA A 429 -9.08 20.95 -11.49
CA ALA A 429 -10.04 20.48 -12.48
C ALA A 429 -10.68 21.66 -13.20
N SER A 430 -10.85 21.56 -14.52
CA SER A 430 -11.70 22.50 -15.27
C SER A 430 -13.18 22.21 -14.99
N PHE A 431 -14.08 23.14 -15.29
CA PHE A 431 -15.51 22.84 -15.23
C PHE A 431 -16.02 22.16 -16.50
N PHE A 432 -15.40 22.41 -17.64
CA PHE A 432 -15.76 21.83 -18.93
C PHE A 432 -14.52 21.33 -19.67
N ASN A 433 -14.73 20.45 -20.65
CA ASN A 433 -13.66 19.97 -21.50
C ASN A 433 -13.06 21.11 -22.33
N HIS A 434 -11.77 21.08 -22.64
CA HIS A 434 -11.16 22.12 -23.49
C HIS A 434 -11.77 22.23 -24.90
N ALA A 435 -12.35 21.14 -25.42
CA ALA A 435 -13.04 21.11 -26.71
C ALA A 435 -14.54 21.46 -26.65
N ASP A 436 -15.08 21.72 -25.45
CA ASP A 436 -16.46 22.17 -25.27
C ASP A 436 -16.58 23.68 -25.60
N PRO A 437 -17.50 24.10 -26.49
CA PRO A 437 -17.72 25.51 -26.80
C PRO A 437 -18.09 26.40 -25.60
N ALA A 438 -18.63 25.83 -24.52
CA ALA A 438 -18.95 26.54 -23.28
C ALA A 438 -17.75 26.69 -22.33
N ASN A 439 -16.59 26.10 -22.66
CA ASN A 439 -15.40 26.21 -21.84
C ASN A 439 -14.83 27.63 -21.83
N THR A 440 -14.89 28.27 -20.67
CA THR A 440 -14.31 29.60 -20.44
C THR A 440 -12.89 29.55 -19.87
N GLY A 441 -12.33 28.36 -19.68
CA GLY A 441 -11.10 28.14 -18.92
C GLY A 441 -11.32 28.12 -17.40
N ALA A 442 -12.55 28.36 -16.92
CA ALA A 442 -12.84 28.32 -15.49
C ALA A 442 -12.77 26.91 -14.90
N GLY A 443 -12.49 26.83 -13.60
CA GLY A 443 -12.41 25.57 -12.88
C GLY A 443 -12.26 25.75 -11.38
N GLN A 444 -11.63 24.77 -10.75
CA GLN A 444 -11.34 24.79 -9.33
C GLN A 444 -9.99 24.15 -9.03
N ILE A 445 -9.37 24.58 -7.93
CA ILE A 445 -8.12 24.02 -7.43
C ILE A 445 -8.23 23.75 -5.94
N GLN A 446 -7.90 22.52 -5.56
CA GLN A 446 -7.70 22.11 -4.18
C GLN A 446 -6.23 22.27 -3.83
N ASP A 447 -5.96 22.79 -2.64
CA ASP A 447 -4.62 23.08 -2.14
C ASP A 447 -4.48 22.59 -0.71
N PHE A 448 -3.67 21.56 -0.50
CA PHE A 448 -3.37 21.04 0.83
C PHE A 448 -2.17 21.78 1.40
N ARG A 449 -2.46 22.85 2.15
CA ARG A 449 -1.45 23.73 2.77
C ARG A 449 -0.63 23.06 3.85
N LYS A 450 -1.20 22.06 4.52
CA LYS A 450 -0.51 21.20 5.48
C LYS A 450 -1.01 19.78 5.26
N PHE A 451 -0.08 18.86 5.11
CA PHE A 451 -0.35 17.43 5.02
C PHE A 451 0.90 16.73 5.54
N ASN A 452 1.01 16.63 6.86
CA ASN A 452 2.16 16.00 7.50
C ASN A 452 1.76 15.14 8.69
N TRP A 453 2.67 14.22 9.01
CA TRP A 453 2.68 13.52 10.28
C TRP A 453 4.10 13.44 10.84
N LEU A 454 4.16 13.57 12.15
CA LEU A 454 5.36 13.34 12.96
C LEU A 454 5.10 12.09 13.80
N ASN A 455 6.04 11.16 13.82
CA ASN A 455 5.92 9.94 14.60
C ASN A 455 7.22 9.64 15.35
N TYR A 456 7.09 9.14 16.57
CA TYR A 456 8.20 8.65 17.38
C TYR A 456 7.82 7.34 18.05
N ASP A 457 8.64 6.33 17.83
CA ASP A 457 8.52 5.01 18.43
C ASP A 457 9.81 4.67 19.20
N LEU A 458 9.64 4.12 20.40
CA LEU A 458 10.70 3.54 21.22
C LEU A 458 10.27 2.16 21.66
N LYS A 459 11.10 1.16 21.39
CA LYS A 459 10.94 -0.22 21.81
C LYS A 459 12.19 -0.68 22.55
N LEU A 460 11.98 -1.33 23.68
CA LEU A 460 13.01 -2.02 24.45
C LEU A 460 12.56 -3.45 24.62
N SER A 461 13.40 -4.40 24.21
CA SER A 461 13.12 -5.82 24.37
C SER A 461 14.20 -6.52 25.17
N ASN A 462 13.78 -7.53 25.94
CA ASN A 462 14.65 -8.39 26.71
C ASN A 462 14.21 -9.85 26.50
N PRO A 463 15.05 -10.70 25.89
CA PRO A 463 14.69 -12.09 25.58
C PRO A 463 14.69 -13.01 26.81
N ALA A 464 15.36 -12.62 27.90
CA ALA A 464 15.52 -13.40 29.13
C ALA A 464 15.44 -12.48 30.36
N LEU A 465 14.26 -11.91 30.57
CA LEU A 465 13.99 -10.96 31.66
C LEU A 465 14.27 -11.64 33.01
N LEU A 466 14.95 -10.92 33.92
CA LEU A 466 15.44 -11.48 35.19
C LEU A 466 16.39 -12.68 35.01
N GLU A 467 17.14 -12.71 33.91
CA GLU A 467 18.06 -13.81 33.54
C GLU A 467 17.36 -15.17 33.40
N ASN A 468 16.06 -15.15 33.11
CA ASN A 468 15.23 -16.34 32.91
C ASN A 468 14.93 -16.52 31.42
N ASP A 469 15.53 -17.53 30.79
CA ASP A 469 15.36 -17.88 29.37
C ASP A 469 13.93 -18.27 28.97
N LYS A 470 13.06 -18.53 29.96
CA LYS A 470 11.62 -18.76 29.76
C LYS A 470 10.80 -17.49 29.74
N LEU A 471 11.35 -16.34 30.10
CA LEU A 471 10.62 -15.09 30.26
C LEU A 471 11.20 -14.03 29.32
N SER A 472 10.43 -13.60 28.32
CA SER A 472 10.79 -12.45 27.49
C SER A 472 9.87 -11.25 27.76
N PHE A 473 10.35 -10.07 27.41
CA PHE A 473 9.68 -8.81 27.67
C PHE A 473 9.90 -7.83 26.51
N LEU A 474 8.86 -7.09 26.16
CA LEU A 474 8.90 -5.98 25.22
C LEU A 474 8.08 -4.84 25.83
N ALA A 475 8.64 -3.64 25.89
CA ALA A 475 7.90 -2.44 26.25
C ALA A 475 8.30 -1.27 25.37
N GLY A 476 7.42 -0.28 25.31
CA GLY A 476 7.68 0.86 24.46
C GLY A 476 6.74 2.04 24.67
N TYR A 477 7.08 3.09 23.97
CA TYR A 477 6.34 4.33 23.89
C TYR A 477 6.13 4.69 22.41
N HIS A 478 4.93 5.18 22.11
CA HIS A 478 4.54 5.65 20.80
C HIS A 478 3.98 7.06 20.89
N PHE A 479 4.33 7.88 19.92
CA PHE A 479 3.74 9.19 19.70
C PHE A 479 3.48 9.38 18.21
N ASP A 480 2.30 9.89 17.88
CA ASP A 480 2.00 10.40 16.54
C ASP A 480 1.24 11.72 16.61
N GLN A 481 1.49 12.58 15.64
CA GLN A 481 0.74 13.83 15.44
C GLN A 481 0.54 14.06 13.96
N ASN A 482 -0.73 14.17 13.54
CA ASN A 482 -1.13 14.39 12.16
C ASN A 482 -1.71 15.79 12.00
N ASN A 483 -1.39 16.49 10.91
CA ASN A 483 -1.94 17.81 10.61
C ASN A 483 -2.44 17.88 9.16
N LEU A 484 -3.69 18.33 8.99
CA LEU A 484 -4.30 18.58 7.68
C LEU A 484 -4.81 20.03 7.63
N SER A 485 -4.48 20.74 6.55
CA SER A 485 -5.06 22.04 6.22
C SER A 485 -5.38 22.07 4.73
N PHE A 486 -6.65 22.23 4.40
CA PHE A 486 -7.18 22.15 3.04
C PHE A 486 -7.90 23.44 2.67
N ARG A 487 -7.61 23.97 1.48
CA ARG A 487 -8.27 25.14 0.90
C ARG A 487 -8.73 24.83 -0.51
N GLN A 488 -9.86 25.42 -0.91
CA GLN A 488 -10.37 25.33 -2.28
C GLN A 488 -10.50 26.73 -2.86
N TYR A 489 -9.98 26.93 -4.07
CA TYR A 489 -10.09 28.18 -4.81
C TYR A 489 -10.82 27.92 -6.13
N ALA A 490 -11.52 28.93 -6.64
CA ALA A 490 -11.90 28.95 -8.04
C ALA A 490 -10.64 29.09 -8.91
N LEU A 491 -10.69 28.61 -10.14
CA LEU A 491 -9.74 28.94 -11.20
C LEU A 491 -10.45 29.83 -12.21
N THR A 492 -9.83 30.96 -12.57
CA THR A 492 -10.29 31.80 -13.68
C THR A 492 -9.70 31.34 -15.00
N ASP A 493 -8.54 30.68 -14.97
CA ASP A 493 -7.93 29.99 -16.10
C ASP A 493 -7.23 28.71 -15.64
N TYR A 494 -7.73 27.57 -16.12
CA TYR A 494 -7.21 26.24 -15.85
C TYR A 494 -5.86 25.99 -16.53
N ALA A 495 -5.63 26.55 -17.73
CA ALA A 495 -4.42 26.26 -18.49
C ALA A 495 -3.16 26.77 -17.77
N SER A 496 -3.24 27.98 -17.20
CA SER A 496 -2.19 28.58 -16.38
C SER A 496 -2.30 28.31 -14.87
N LEU A 497 -3.37 27.64 -14.43
CA LEU A 497 -3.73 27.46 -13.01
C LEU A 497 -3.89 28.80 -12.25
N THR A 498 -4.38 29.83 -12.93
CA THR A 498 -4.62 31.15 -12.33
C THR A 498 -5.77 31.07 -11.32
N ARG A 499 -5.45 31.33 -10.06
CA ARG A 499 -6.41 31.27 -8.94
C ARG A 499 -7.33 32.48 -8.93
N GLY A 500 -8.61 32.21 -8.83
CA GLY A 500 -9.65 33.17 -8.47
C GLY A 500 -9.93 33.20 -6.97
N ALA A 501 -11.17 33.53 -6.62
CA ALA A 501 -11.62 33.67 -5.23
C ALA A 501 -11.51 32.35 -4.42
N LEU A 502 -11.13 32.49 -3.15
CA LEU A 502 -11.18 31.40 -2.16
C LEU A 502 -12.64 31.01 -1.88
N GLN A 503 -12.93 29.71 -1.92
CA GLN A 503 -14.23 29.15 -1.56
C GLN A 503 -14.27 28.88 -0.06
N ALA A 504 -14.49 29.94 0.74
CA ALA A 504 -14.31 29.90 2.19
C ALA A 504 -15.12 28.78 2.89
N ASN A 505 -16.32 28.49 2.42
CA ASN A 505 -17.21 27.42 2.95
C ASN A 505 -16.76 25.99 2.60
N ARG A 506 -15.56 25.81 2.03
CA ARG A 506 -14.93 24.52 1.71
C ARG A 506 -13.59 24.31 2.42
N ASN A 507 -13.25 25.19 3.37
CA ASN A 507 -12.02 25.08 4.12
C ASN A 507 -12.16 24.06 5.24
N ASN A 508 -11.14 23.22 5.39
CA ASN A 508 -11.06 22.23 6.45
C ASN A 508 -9.68 22.28 7.10
N ASP A 509 -9.63 22.16 8.42
CA ASP A 509 -8.39 22.08 9.21
C ASP A 509 -8.56 21.02 10.30
N GLY A 510 -7.45 20.40 10.71
CA GLY A 510 -7.47 19.48 11.82
C GLY A 510 -6.10 19.04 12.26
N ARG A 511 -6.00 18.69 13.54
CA ARG A 511 -4.88 17.98 14.12
C ARG A 511 -5.39 16.84 14.98
N THR A 512 -4.79 15.66 14.83
CA THR A 512 -4.92 14.54 15.76
C THR A 512 -3.56 14.25 16.37
N GLN A 513 -3.55 13.78 17.61
CA GLN A 513 -2.34 13.38 18.30
C GLN A 513 -2.65 12.18 19.20
N THR A 514 -1.72 11.23 19.26
CA THR A 514 -1.82 10.07 20.16
C THR A 514 -0.53 9.89 20.91
N HIS A 515 -0.66 9.64 22.21
CA HIS A 515 0.40 9.06 23.03
C HIS A 515 0.01 7.63 23.36
N ALA A 516 0.97 6.70 23.35
CA ALA A 516 0.74 5.37 23.87
C ALA A 516 1.94 4.84 24.64
N ILE A 517 1.64 4.04 25.66
CA ILE A 517 2.62 3.18 26.34
C ILE A 517 2.12 1.76 26.18
N PHE A 518 3.02 0.84 25.90
CA PHE A 518 2.69 -0.58 25.80
C PHE A 518 3.75 -1.45 26.45
N ALA A 519 3.33 -2.63 26.88
CA ALA A 519 4.21 -3.69 27.32
C ALA A 519 3.59 -5.05 27.03
N GLN A 520 4.42 -6.05 26.76
CA GLN A 520 4.03 -7.44 26.67
C GLN A 520 5.15 -8.35 27.18
N SER A 521 4.76 -9.48 27.76
CA SER A 521 5.70 -10.48 28.25
C SER A 521 5.24 -11.87 27.86
N MET A 522 6.18 -12.69 27.39
CA MET A 522 5.98 -14.11 27.08
C MET A 522 6.60 -14.94 28.19
N TYR A 523 5.88 -15.93 28.68
CA TYR A 523 6.35 -16.89 29.67
C TYR A 523 6.17 -18.33 29.18
N ARG A 524 7.26 -19.05 29.00
CA ARG A 524 7.30 -20.48 28.69
C ARG A 524 7.22 -21.31 29.97
N PHE A 525 5.99 -21.61 30.39
CA PHE A 525 5.72 -22.31 31.66
C PHE A 525 5.92 -23.82 31.58
N LEU A 526 5.88 -24.42 30.38
CA LEU A 526 6.28 -25.80 30.09
C LEU A 526 7.10 -25.83 28.78
N PRO A 527 7.89 -26.88 28.49
CA PRO A 527 8.79 -26.88 27.32
C PRO A 527 8.12 -26.58 25.98
N GLN A 528 6.86 -27.00 25.82
CA GLN A 528 6.07 -26.82 24.60
C GLN A 528 4.97 -25.77 24.73
N TRP A 529 4.83 -25.11 25.89
CA TRP A 529 3.75 -24.16 26.15
C TRP A 529 4.27 -22.79 26.53
N ASP A 530 3.74 -21.77 25.86
CA ASP A 530 3.98 -20.37 26.18
C ASP A 530 2.67 -19.60 26.34
N VAL A 531 2.68 -18.61 27.23
CA VAL A 531 1.62 -17.61 27.31
C VAL A 531 2.23 -16.24 27.16
N THR A 532 1.59 -15.38 26.37
CA THR A 532 1.95 -13.97 26.22
C THR A 532 0.80 -13.11 26.71
N VAL A 533 1.10 -12.13 27.57
CA VAL A 533 0.15 -11.13 28.03
C VAL A 533 0.69 -9.76 27.68
N GLY A 534 -0.17 -8.91 27.11
CA GLY A 534 0.18 -7.55 26.72
C GLY A 534 -0.90 -6.54 27.06
N LEU A 535 -0.48 -5.29 27.21
CA LEU A 535 -1.34 -4.15 27.47
C LEU A 535 -0.84 -2.95 26.69
N ARG A 536 -1.75 -2.23 26.03
CA ARG A 536 -1.49 -0.93 25.43
C ARG A 536 -2.46 0.11 25.97
N GLN A 537 -1.94 1.24 26.40
CA GLN A 537 -2.69 2.38 26.90
C GLN A 537 -2.51 3.55 25.93
N GLU A 538 -3.59 4.12 25.42
CA GLU A 538 -3.60 5.19 24.42
C GLU A 538 -4.36 6.41 24.94
N TRP A 539 -3.77 7.60 24.75
CA TRP A 539 -4.39 8.91 24.99
C TRP A 539 -4.40 9.68 23.67
N TRP A 540 -5.59 9.93 23.15
CA TRP A 540 -5.79 10.56 21.86
C TRP A 540 -6.48 11.91 22.03
N ASP A 541 -6.01 12.92 21.31
CA ASP A 541 -6.61 14.25 21.27
C ASP A 541 -6.83 14.77 19.85
N THR A 542 -7.82 15.66 19.72
CA THR A 542 -8.02 16.48 18.53
C THR A 542 -7.97 17.94 18.88
N SER A 543 -7.47 18.75 17.95
CA SER A 543 -7.45 20.19 18.08
C SER A 543 -7.47 20.88 16.72
N LYS A 544 -7.68 22.21 16.73
CA LYS A 544 -7.67 23.06 15.54
C LYS A 544 -8.63 22.57 14.44
N GLY A 545 -9.72 21.92 14.84
CA GLY A 545 -10.73 21.40 13.94
C GLY A 545 -11.49 22.56 13.29
N VAL A 546 -11.58 22.54 11.96
CA VAL A 546 -12.46 23.41 11.18
C VAL A 546 -13.14 22.53 10.14
N ALA A 547 -14.48 22.51 10.13
CA ALA A 547 -15.27 21.79 9.15
C ALA A 547 -16.19 22.79 8.43
N ALA A 548 -16.09 22.90 7.10
CA ALA A 548 -16.85 23.86 6.31
C ALA A 548 -16.79 25.30 6.87
N ASN A 549 -15.59 25.74 7.28
CA ASN A 549 -15.31 27.05 7.91
C ASN A 549 -15.87 27.26 9.33
N LEU A 550 -16.44 26.23 9.96
CA LEU A 550 -16.90 26.30 11.35
C LEU A 550 -15.85 25.70 12.29
N PRO A 551 -15.40 26.44 13.32
CA PRO A 551 -14.52 25.88 14.34
C PRO A 551 -15.22 24.72 15.07
N VAL A 552 -14.48 23.63 15.26
CA VAL A 552 -14.93 22.46 16.01
C VAL A 552 -14.12 22.36 17.30
N PRO A 553 -14.77 22.19 18.47
CA PRO A 553 -14.07 22.05 19.74
C PRO A 553 -13.07 20.88 19.75
N SER A 554 -11.97 21.08 20.46
CA SER A 554 -11.03 20.00 20.79
C SER A 554 -11.74 18.93 21.62
N ARG A 555 -11.33 17.67 21.46
CA ARG A 555 -11.75 16.57 22.34
C ARG A 555 -10.59 15.66 22.65
N SER A 556 -10.70 14.88 23.71
CA SER A 556 -9.77 13.82 24.04
C SER A 556 -10.51 12.53 24.39
N GLU A 557 -9.88 11.41 24.10
CA GLU A 557 -10.37 10.07 24.43
C GLU A 557 -9.20 9.22 24.95
N THR A 558 -9.52 8.16 25.66
CA THR A 558 -8.53 7.27 26.26
C THR A 558 -8.98 5.83 26.12
N ALA A 559 -8.06 4.93 25.77
CA ALA A 559 -8.37 3.54 25.49
C ALA A 559 -7.32 2.59 26.07
N THR A 560 -7.77 1.44 26.54
CA THR A 560 -6.93 0.36 27.05
C THR A 560 -7.19 -0.91 26.26
N SER A 561 -6.12 -1.48 25.71
CA SER A 561 -6.16 -2.59 24.75
C SER A 561 -5.39 -3.80 25.31
N PRO A 562 -6.02 -4.67 26.13
CA PRO A 562 -5.42 -5.92 26.60
C PRO A 562 -5.25 -6.95 25.47
N LYS A 563 -4.19 -7.74 25.56
CA LYS A 563 -3.78 -8.79 24.61
C LYS A 563 -3.41 -10.06 25.37
N VAL A 564 -3.81 -11.21 24.86
CA VAL A 564 -3.41 -12.53 25.40
C VAL A 564 -3.19 -13.50 24.25
N SER A 565 -2.12 -14.28 24.29
CA SER A 565 -1.87 -15.38 23.36
C SER A 565 -1.37 -16.61 24.11
N LEU A 566 -1.89 -17.79 23.77
CA LEU A 566 -1.48 -19.08 24.33
C LEU A 566 -0.98 -19.96 23.18
N GLY A 567 0.28 -20.39 23.25
CA GLY A 567 0.94 -21.26 22.29
C GLY A 567 1.16 -22.68 22.83
N TYR A 568 1.01 -23.66 21.95
CA TYR A 568 1.38 -25.06 22.19
C TYR A 568 2.06 -25.64 20.94
N GLU A 569 3.30 -26.09 21.06
CA GLU A 569 4.13 -26.49 19.92
C GLU A 569 4.72 -27.92 20.08
N PRO A 570 3.93 -28.99 19.91
CA PRO A 570 4.41 -30.37 20.01
C PRO A 570 4.96 -30.92 18.68
N GLY A 571 6.28 -31.16 18.63
CA GLY A 571 6.92 -31.71 17.44
C GLY A 571 6.79 -30.75 16.26
N GLU A 572 6.19 -31.20 15.15
CA GLU A 572 5.96 -30.39 13.95
C GLU A 572 4.69 -29.54 14.01
N TRP A 573 3.84 -29.72 15.03
CA TRP A 573 2.60 -28.97 15.16
C TRP A 573 2.80 -27.68 15.95
N LYS A 574 2.08 -26.62 15.56
CA LYS A 574 1.92 -25.40 16.35
C LYS A 574 0.45 -25.06 16.45
N PHE A 575 -0.02 -24.84 17.66
CA PHE A 575 -1.37 -24.34 17.96
C PHE A 575 -1.24 -23.02 18.69
N ARG A 576 -2.02 -22.02 18.29
CA ARG A 576 -2.02 -20.72 18.99
C ARG A 576 -3.41 -20.13 19.03
N TYR A 577 -3.88 -19.81 20.22
CA TYR A 577 -5.06 -18.97 20.41
C TYR A 577 -4.62 -17.56 20.80
N SER A 578 -5.10 -16.55 20.08
CA SER A 578 -4.81 -15.15 20.32
C SER A 578 -6.08 -14.34 20.47
N PHE A 579 -6.09 -13.48 21.49
CA PHE A 579 -7.16 -12.57 21.84
C PHE A 579 -6.62 -11.15 21.95
N GLY A 580 -7.36 -10.18 21.44
CA GLY A 580 -6.99 -8.78 21.58
C GLY A 580 -8.19 -7.86 21.55
N ARG A 581 -8.18 -6.82 22.39
CA ARG A 581 -9.05 -5.64 22.22
C ARG A 581 -8.30 -4.54 21.50
N ALA A 582 -8.96 -3.82 20.61
CA ALA A 582 -8.36 -2.74 19.83
C ALA A 582 -9.31 -1.55 19.73
N HIS A 583 -8.75 -0.34 19.78
CA HIS A 583 -9.51 0.90 19.62
C HIS A 583 -8.96 1.73 18.47
N ARG A 584 -9.79 1.98 17.45
CA ARG A 584 -9.40 2.82 16.32
C ARG A 584 -10.03 4.19 16.48
N PHE A 585 -9.18 5.20 16.63
CA PHE A 585 -9.62 6.59 16.68
C PHE A 585 -9.97 7.12 15.27
N PRO A 586 -10.99 7.99 15.13
CA PRO A 586 -11.33 8.58 13.83
C PRO A 586 -10.20 9.46 13.29
N VAL A 587 -10.01 9.47 11.97
CA VAL A 587 -8.98 10.29 11.31
C VAL A 587 -9.48 11.68 10.95
N ILE A 588 -8.56 12.61 10.63
CA ILE A 588 -8.90 14.02 10.38
C ILE A 588 -9.97 14.19 9.30
N SER A 589 -9.88 13.45 8.19
CA SER A 589 -10.88 13.57 7.12
C SER A 589 -12.28 13.11 7.52
N GLU A 590 -12.39 12.10 8.39
CA GLU A 590 -13.66 11.60 8.91
C GLU A 590 -14.30 12.64 9.84
N LEU A 591 -13.48 13.35 10.62
CA LEU A 591 -13.93 14.34 11.60
C LEU A 591 -14.22 15.71 10.98
N TYR A 592 -13.37 16.20 10.08
CA TYR A 592 -13.36 17.61 9.67
C TYR A 592 -13.34 17.86 8.16
N GLN A 593 -13.03 16.90 7.29
CA GLN A 593 -12.93 17.17 5.85
C GLN A 593 -14.27 17.03 5.12
N SER A 594 -14.90 18.16 4.84
CA SER A 594 -16.05 18.22 3.92
C SER A 594 -15.61 18.71 2.54
N LEU A 595 -15.96 17.97 1.50
CA LEU A 595 -15.62 18.28 0.10
C LEU A 595 -16.89 18.53 -0.70
N ASN A 596 -16.83 19.42 -1.67
CA ASN A 596 -17.96 19.69 -2.56
C ASN A 596 -17.44 19.85 -3.99
N SER A 597 -18.02 19.08 -4.88
CA SER A 597 -17.83 19.13 -6.33
C SER A 597 -19.22 19.16 -6.99
N PRO A 598 -19.33 19.52 -8.29
CA PRO A 598 -20.62 19.63 -8.97
C PRO A 598 -21.52 18.39 -8.87
N THR A 599 -20.94 17.18 -8.72
CA THR A 599 -21.68 15.91 -8.71
C THR A 599 -21.53 15.11 -7.42
N ASN A 600 -20.66 15.54 -6.48
CA ASN A 600 -20.41 14.80 -5.24
C ASN A 600 -20.12 15.71 -4.04
N ILE A 601 -20.80 15.43 -2.92
CA ILE A 601 -20.66 16.09 -1.63
C ILE A 601 -20.17 15.06 -0.60
N LEU A 602 -19.11 15.38 0.12
CA LEU A 602 -18.61 14.63 1.27
C LEU A 602 -18.82 15.46 2.53
N ILE A 603 -19.41 14.85 3.56
CA ILE A 603 -19.70 15.49 4.84
C ILE A 603 -18.92 14.74 5.94
N ALA A 604 -18.10 15.50 6.66
CA ALA A 604 -17.40 15.00 7.84
C ALA A 604 -18.27 15.05 9.09
N ASN A 605 -17.89 14.30 10.12
CA ASN A 605 -18.63 14.18 11.36
C ASN A 605 -17.70 14.23 12.57
N ALA A 606 -17.65 15.40 13.21
CA ALA A 606 -16.83 15.62 14.41
C ALA A 606 -17.27 14.80 15.65
N ALA A 607 -18.48 14.25 15.64
CA ALA A 607 -19.06 13.52 16.76
C ALA A 607 -18.76 12.00 16.72
N LEU A 608 -18.00 11.52 15.73
CA LEU A 608 -17.66 10.10 15.58
C LEU A 608 -17.01 9.53 16.83
N LYS A 609 -17.52 8.42 17.36
CA LYS A 609 -16.87 7.69 18.45
C LYS A 609 -15.74 6.81 17.90
N PRO A 610 -14.69 6.52 18.69
CA PRO A 610 -13.72 5.49 18.34
C PRO A 610 -14.40 4.13 18.12
N GLU A 611 -13.89 3.38 17.14
CA GLU A 611 -14.28 1.97 16.96
C GLU A 611 -13.69 1.14 18.11
N ASN A 612 -14.44 0.13 18.58
CA ASN A 612 -14.04 -0.74 19.68
C ASN A 612 -14.17 -2.20 19.24
N GLY A 613 -13.03 -2.82 18.93
CA GLY A 613 -12.92 -4.17 18.39
C GLY A 613 -12.54 -5.21 19.45
N THR A 614 -13.14 -6.39 19.34
CA THR A 614 -12.76 -7.62 20.05
C THR A 614 -12.40 -8.68 19.03
N HIS A 615 -11.19 -9.22 19.14
CA HIS A 615 -10.57 -10.05 18.10
C HIS A 615 -10.13 -11.38 18.67
N HIS A 616 -10.40 -12.45 17.92
CA HIS A 616 -10.05 -13.82 18.24
C HIS A 616 -9.40 -14.48 17.01
N ASN A 617 -8.32 -15.23 17.22
CA ASN A 617 -7.71 -16.07 16.20
C ASN A 617 -7.24 -17.38 16.81
N PHE A 618 -7.64 -18.52 16.23
CA PHE A 618 -7.08 -19.82 16.51
C PHE A 618 -6.29 -20.30 15.28
N MET A 619 -5.00 -20.54 15.47
CA MET A 619 -4.06 -21.01 14.46
C MET A 619 -3.68 -22.47 14.73
N MET A 620 -3.66 -23.27 13.67
CA MET A 620 -3.09 -24.61 13.64
C MET A 620 -2.12 -24.67 12.46
N GLU A 621 -0.86 -25.01 12.73
CA GLU A 621 0.18 -25.17 11.71
C GLU A 621 0.83 -26.55 11.85
N TYR A 622 1.16 -27.15 10.71
CA TYR A 622 1.99 -28.34 10.62
C TYR A 622 3.22 -28.03 9.76
N GLY A 623 4.40 -28.22 10.34
CA GLY A 623 5.69 -28.09 9.68
C GLY A 623 5.91 -29.17 8.63
N LEU A 624 6.43 -28.76 7.47
CA LEU A 624 6.94 -29.65 6.43
C LEU A 624 8.46 -29.38 6.29
N PRO A 625 9.26 -30.32 5.78
CA PRO A 625 10.72 -30.15 5.69
C PRO A 625 11.20 -28.87 5.00
N LYS A 626 10.39 -28.30 4.09
CA LYS A 626 10.66 -27.06 3.36
C LYS A 626 9.39 -26.23 3.16
N GLY A 627 8.50 -26.24 4.14
CA GLY A 627 7.19 -25.63 4.00
C GLY A 627 6.33 -25.77 5.24
N TYR A 628 5.06 -25.46 5.10
CA TYR A 628 4.06 -25.66 6.15
C TYR A 628 2.64 -25.69 5.58
N VAL A 629 1.74 -26.28 6.35
CA VAL A 629 0.28 -26.12 6.19
C VAL A 629 -0.23 -25.37 7.39
N ARG A 630 -0.98 -24.29 7.21
CA ARG A 630 -1.57 -23.50 8.29
C ARG A 630 -3.05 -23.26 8.06
N VAL A 631 -3.84 -23.41 9.11
CA VAL A 631 -5.24 -23.01 9.17
C VAL A 631 -5.41 -21.95 10.25
N ASN A 632 -6.07 -20.85 9.93
CA ASN A 632 -6.52 -19.84 10.89
C ASN A 632 -8.05 -19.79 10.90
N ALA A 633 -8.66 -19.89 12.08
CA ALA A 633 -10.08 -19.57 12.30
C ALA A 633 -10.16 -18.29 13.13
N PHE A 634 -10.88 -17.28 12.65
CA PHE A 634 -10.91 -15.96 13.30
C PHE A 634 -12.32 -15.38 13.40
N ARG A 635 -12.50 -14.53 14.42
CA ARG A 635 -13.71 -13.73 14.64
C ARG A 635 -13.33 -12.34 15.15
N ASP A 636 -13.90 -11.32 14.50
CA ASP A 636 -13.74 -9.92 14.84
C ASP A 636 -15.11 -9.31 15.07
N ASP A 637 -15.35 -8.70 16.24
CA ASP A 637 -16.58 -7.97 16.56
C ASP A 637 -16.22 -6.50 16.85
N VAL A 638 -16.66 -5.58 15.99
CA VAL A 638 -16.33 -4.15 16.04
C VAL A 638 -17.57 -3.32 16.34
N ASN A 639 -17.59 -2.73 17.52
CA ASN A 639 -18.61 -1.78 17.95
C ASN A 639 -18.26 -0.35 17.51
N ASN A 640 -19.29 0.47 17.29
CA ASN A 640 -19.18 1.81 16.74
C ASN A 640 -18.42 1.85 15.40
N ALA A 641 -18.58 0.84 14.54
CA ALA A 641 -17.91 0.79 13.26
C ALA A 641 -18.19 2.08 12.45
N ILE A 642 -17.17 2.72 11.89
CA ILE A 642 -17.27 3.96 11.12
C ILE A 642 -17.35 3.59 9.65
N GLN A 643 -18.38 4.10 8.96
CA GLN A 643 -18.54 3.91 7.52
C GLN A 643 -19.02 5.20 6.86
N GLN A 644 -18.57 5.45 5.63
CA GLN A 644 -19.16 6.44 4.77
C GLN A 644 -20.47 5.89 4.18
N VAL A 645 -21.59 6.49 4.55
CA VAL A 645 -22.90 6.13 4.00
C VAL A 645 -23.30 7.14 2.94
N ARG A 646 -23.76 6.64 1.78
CA ARG A 646 -24.10 7.43 0.60
C ARG A 646 -25.61 7.55 0.44
N SER A 647 -26.05 8.71 -0.01
CA SER A 647 -27.41 9.01 -0.47
C SER A 647 -27.30 9.74 -1.81
N ALA A 648 -28.19 9.45 -2.77
CA ALA A 648 -28.21 10.10 -4.07
C ALA A 648 -29.48 10.94 -4.22
N THR A 649 -29.36 12.14 -4.80
CA THR A 649 -30.52 13.01 -5.12
C THR A 649 -30.35 13.55 -6.53
N GLY A 650 -31.02 12.95 -7.52
CA GLY A 650 -30.77 13.23 -8.93
C GLY A 650 -29.31 12.92 -9.31
N ALA A 651 -28.65 13.85 -10.01
CA ALA A 651 -27.25 13.71 -10.43
C ALA A 651 -26.20 13.98 -9.32
N ILE A 652 -26.62 14.34 -8.09
CA ILE A 652 -25.72 14.65 -6.97
C ILE A 652 -25.67 13.48 -5.99
N THR A 653 -24.47 13.00 -5.68
CA THR A 653 -24.24 12.03 -4.59
C THR A 653 -23.75 12.74 -3.33
N THR A 654 -24.38 12.47 -2.19
CA THR A 654 -23.90 12.94 -0.87
C THR A 654 -23.42 11.74 -0.05
N GLY A 655 -22.23 11.83 0.52
CA GLY A 655 -21.70 10.82 1.45
C GLY A 655 -21.37 11.44 2.80
N ALA A 656 -21.74 10.77 3.89
CA ALA A 656 -21.46 11.21 5.25
C ALA A 656 -20.83 10.09 6.09
N PHE A 657 -19.82 10.43 6.89
CA PHE A 657 -19.24 9.49 7.85
C PHE A 657 -20.10 9.38 9.11
N GLN A 658 -20.38 8.15 9.54
CA GLN A 658 -21.15 7.88 10.76
C GLN A 658 -20.73 6.56 11.41
N ASN A 659 -20.96 6.44 12.72
CA ASN A 659 -20.89 5.16 13.40
C ASN A 659 -22.14 4.33 13.04
N ILE A 660 -21.97 3.17 12.41
CA ILE A 660 -23.03 2.27 11.93
C ILE A 660 -23.33 1.11 12.89
N GLY A 661 -22.95 1.24 14.16
CA GLY A 661 -23.25 0.25 15.20
C GLY A 661 -22.23 -0.89 15.27
N GLU A 662 -22.70 -2.13 15.30
CA GLU A 662 -21.89 -3.35 15.53
C GLU A 662 -21.73 -4.15 14.24
N VAL A 663 -20.49 -4.45 13.86
CA VAL A 663 -20.13 -5.27 12.70
C VAL A 663 -19.33 -6.48 13.17
N SER A 664 -19.70 -7.67 12.70
CA SER A 664 -18.95 -8.91 12.95
C SER A 664 -18.34 -9.45 11.66
N THR A 665 -17.14 -10.01 11.74
CA THR A 665 -16.52 -10.82 10.68
C THR A 665 -16.12 -12.17 11.26
N THR A 666 -16.48 -13.27 10.60
CA THR A 666 -16.01 -14.62 10.93
C THR A 666 -15.40 -15.24 9.69
N GLY A 667 -14.27 -15.93 9.82
CA GLY A 667 -13.62 -16.55 8.67
C GLY A 667 -12.66 -17.68 9.00
N VAL A 668 -12.30 -18.41 7.94
CA VAL A 668 -11.31 -19.50 7.94
C VAL A 668 -10.34 -19.25 6.80
N GLU A 669 -9.05 -19.34 7.08
CA GLU A 669 -7.96 -19.19 6.13
C GLU A 669 -7.10 -20.46 6.13
N LEU A 670 -6.79 -20.98 4.95
CA LEU A 670 -5.84 -22.05 4.70
C LEU A 670 -4.64 -21.49 3.96
N ILE A 671 -3.44 -21.85 4.40
CA ILE A 671 -2.17 -21.53 3.75
C ILE A 671 -1.40 -22.84 3.57
N TYR A 672 -0.91 -23.07 2.37
CA TYR A 672 0.02 -24.12 2.02
C TYR A 672 1.21 -23.44 1.34
N ASP A 673 2.40 -23.62 1.89
CA ASP A 673 3.64 -23.17 1.26
C ASP A 673 4.61 -24.34 1.29
N GLN A 674 5.11 -24.75 0.12
CA GLN A 674 6.11 -25.80 0.06
C GLN A 674 7.08 -25.57 -1.10
N ARG A 675 8.37 -25.58 -0.76
CA ARG A 675 9.45 -25.60 -1.74
C ARG A 675 9.88 -27.02 -2.08
N ASN A 676 10.35 -27.22 -3.32
CA ASN A 676 10.79 -28.49 -3.86
C ASN A 676 9.78 -29.63 -3.58
N ILE A 677 8.54 -29.46 -4.01
CA ILE A 677 7.47 -30.45 -3.78
C ILE A 677 7.92 -31.83 -4.26
N LEU A 678 7.83 -32.82 -3.37
CA LEU A 678 8.27 -34.21 -3.61
C LEU A 678 9.72 -34.32 -4.14
N GLY A 679 10.60 -33.40 -3.73
CA GLY A 679 12.00 -33.37 -4.17
C GLY A 679 12.22 -32.84 -5.59
N SER A 680 11.17 -32.31 -6.23
CA SER A 680 11.26 -31.71 -7.56
C SER A 680 11.86 -30.29 -7.52
N ARG A 681 11.99 -29.66 -8.69
CA ARG A 681 12.37 -28.25 -8.86
C ARG A 681 11.15 -27.30 -8.88
N PHE A 682 10.04 -27.74 -8.28
CA PHE A 682 8.79 -26.99 -8.25
C PHE A 682 8.48 -26.50 -6.84
N ASP A 683 8.32 -25.19 -6.73
CA ASP A 683 7.86 -24.48 -5.54
C ASP A 683 6.40 -24.11 -5.74
N PHE A 684 5.57 -24.25 -4.70
CA PHE A 684 4.16 -23.90 -4.77
C PHE A 684 3.66 -23.32 -3.46
N MET A 685 2.93 -22.22 -3.59
CA MET A 685 2.17 -21.58 -2.54
C MET A 685 0.69 -21.56 -2.95
N PHE A 686 -0.18 -21.85 -1.99
CA PHE A 686 -1.61 -21.65 -2.09
C PHE A 686 -2.11 -20.99 -0.80
N ASN A 687 -3.00 -20.02 -0.92
CA ASN A 687 -3.79 -19.55 0.21
C ASN A 687 -5.25 -19.37 -0.20
N GLY A 688 -6.16 -19.66 0.71
CA GLY A 688 -7.59 -19.54 0.50
C GLY A 688 -8.29 -19.08 1.76
N THR A 689 -9.14 -18.08 1.66
CA THR A 689 -9.88 -17.50 2.77
C THR A 689 -11.36 -17.47 2.44
N TRP A 690 -12.16 -18.05 3.34
CA TRP A 690 -13.60 -17.80 3.41
C TRP A 690 -13.89 -16.86 4.58
N MET A 691 -14.79 -15.88 4.37
CA MET A 691 -15.31 -15.06 5.45
C MET A 691 -16.73 -14.60 5.22
N ASN A 692 -17.40 -14.20 6.30
CA ASN A 692 -18.70 -13.59 6.28
C ASN A 692 -18.70 -12.38 7.23
N ALA A 693 -18.94 -11.19 6.67
CA ALA A 693 -18.92 -9.92 7.40
C ALA A 693 -20.30 -9.26 7.34
N LYS A 694 -20.91 -9.04 8.50
CA LYS A 694 -22.29 -8.54 8.60
C LYS A 694 -22.43 -7.44 9.65
N VAL A 695 -23.36 -6.53 9.40
CA VAL A 695 -23.82 -5.55 10.39
C VAL A 695 -24.81 -6.25 11.33
N GLU A 696 -24.38 -6.54 12.56
CA GLU A 696 -25.20 -7.23 13.56
C GLU A 696 -26.27 -6.32 14.15
N LYS A 697 -25.92 -5.05 14.38
CA LYS A 697 -26.83 -4.01 14.88
C LYS A 697 -26.50 -2.70 14.19
N GLY A 698 -27.37 -2.26 13.29
CA GLY A 698 -27.14 -1.05 12.49
C GLY A 698 -28.29 -0.05 12.58
N PRO A 699 -28.04 1.24 12.26
CA PRO A 699 -29.08 2.25 12.22
C PRO A 699 -30.01 2.09 11.01
N LEU A 700 -31.16 2.76 11.07
CA LEU A 700 -31.93 3.10 9.88
C LEU A 700 -31.16 4.17 9.11
N VAL A 701 -30.87 3.92 7.84
CA VAL A 701 -30.21 4.86 6.95
C VAL A 701 -31.25 5.55 6.10
N SER A 702 -31.28 6.88 6.16
CA SER A 702 -32.06 7.67 5.22
C SER A 702 -31.41 7.67 3.84
N PHE A 703 -32.13 7.20 2.84
CA PHE A 703 -31.61 7.01 1.50
C PHE A 703 -32.61 7.50 0.46
N THR A 704 -32.08 8.08 -0.61
CA THR A 704 -32.87 8.52 -1.75
C THR A 704 -32.30 7.84 -3.01
N THR A 705 -33.17 7.28 -3.84
CA THR A 705 -32.79 6.60 -5.09
C THR A 705 -32.25 7.59 -6.12
N SER A 706 -31.62 7.08 -7.19
CA SER A 706 -31.24 7.90 -8.35
C SER A 706 -32.43 8.67 -8.95
N THR A 707 -33.64 8.13 -8.84
CA THR A 707 -34.90 8.76 -9.26
C THR A 707 -35.50 9.75 -8.24
N GLY A 708 -34.81 10.04 -7.13
CA GLY A 708 -35.26 11.02 -6.13
C GLY A 708 -36.31 10.51 -5.14
N GLN A 709 -36.59 9.20 -5.11
CA GLN A 709 -37.58 8.60 -4.20
C GLN A 709 -36.92 8.21 -2.87
N PRO A 710 -37.52 8.54 -1.70
CA PRO A 710 -37.09 8.00 -0.43
C PRO A 710 -37.16 6.47 -0.42
N ALA A 711 -36.07 5.83 0.00
CA ALA A 711 -35.91 4.39 0.03
C ALA A 711 -35.05 3.96 1.22
N ASP A 712 -35.35 4.53 2.39
CA ASP A 712 -34.72 4.23 3.66
C ASP A 712 -34.60 2.72 3.90
N TYR A 713 -33.47 2.30 4.49
CA TYR A 713 -33.21 0.89 4.75
C TYR A 713 -32.52 0.69 6.09
N ASN A 714 -32.81 -0.45 6.72
CA ASN A 714 -32.14 -0.87 7.95
C ASN A 714 -30.84 -1.60 7.59
N LEU A 715 -29.73 -1.17 8.21
CA LEU A 715 -28.43 -1.84 8.05
C LEU A 715 -28.35 -3.16 8.80
N THR A 716 -29.18 -3.42 9.80
CA THR A 716 -29.17 -4.66 10.57
C THR A 716 -29.37 -5.89 9.66
N GLY A 717 -28.46 -6.85 9.76
CA GLY A 717 -28.45 -8.09 8.96
C GLY A 717 -27.85 -7.93 7.55
N LYS A 718 -27.44 -6.73 7.15
CA LYS A 718 -26.80 -6.47 5.86
C LYS A 718 -25.34 -6.93 5.86
N GLN A 719 -24.88 -7.39 4.71
CA GLN A 719 -23.47 -7.68 4.47
C GLN A 719 -22.68 -6.37 4.42
N VAL A 720 -21.50 -6.39 5.00
CA VAL A 720 -20.57 -5.25 4.91
C VAL A 720 -20.10 -5.13 3.47
N ILE A 721 -20.15 -3.91 2.94
CA ILE A 721 -19.78 -3.64 1.54
C ILE A 721 -18.29 -3.89 1.30
N ARG A 722 -17.92 -4.22 0.05
CA ARG A 722 -16.53 -4.39 -0.43
C ARG A 722 -15.73 -5.48 0.31
N LEU A 723 -16.42 -6.40 0.97
CA LEU A 723 -15.84 -7.59 1.60
C LEU A 723 -16.33 -8.84 0.87
N PRO A 724 -15.48 -9.46 0.04
CA PRO A 724 -15.84 -10.70 -0.66
C PRO A 724 -15.85 -11.89 0.31
N HIS A 725 -16.72 -12.86 0.03
CA HIS A 725 -16.79 -14.10 0.81
C HIS A 725 -15.57 -15.00 0.59
N TRP A 726 -15.10 -15.11 -0.65
CA TRP A 726 -14.01 -16.01 -1.02
C TRP A 726 -12.86 -15.24 -1.63
N ARG A 727 -11.65 -15.57 -1.19
CA ARG A 727 -10.39 -15.15 -1.81
C ARG A 727 -9.47 -16.35 -1.90
N ALA A 728 -8.81 -16.54 -3.03
CA ALA A 728 -7.81 -17.59 -3.18
C ALA A 728 -6.67 -17.12 -4.06
N ASN A 729 -5.44 -17.42 -3.67
CA ASN A 729 -4.25 -17.15 -4.45
C ASN A 729 -3.44 -18.44 -4.59
N PHE A 730 -2.81 -18.64 -5.75
CA PHE A 730 -1.75 -19.62 -5.91
C PHE A 730 -0.55 -19.00 -6.61
N PHE A 731 0.63 -19.52 -6.32
CA PHE A 731 1.88 -19.10 -6.93
C PHE A 731 2.78 -20.33 -7.07
N GLY A 732 3.10 -20.71 -8.31
CA GLY A 732 3.99 -21.82 -8.62
C GLY A 732 5.19 -21.35 -9.40
N THR A 733 6.38 -21.82 -9.02
CA THR A 733 7.62 -21.57 -9.75
C THR A 733 8.29 -22.90 -10.08
N TYR A 734 8.60 -23.10 -11.35
CA TYR A 734 9.43 -24.20 -11.82
C TYR A 734 10.83 -23.68 -12.15
N HIS A 735 11.83 -24.16 -11.41
CA HIS A 735 13.23 -23.86 -11.67
C HIS A 735 13.75 -24.76 -12.79
N VAL A 736 13.60 -24.32 -14.04
CA VAL A 736 14.06 -25.07 -15.23
C VAL A 736 15.55 -25.38 -15.09
N THR A 737 16.32 -24.36 -14.70
CA THR A 737 17.72 -24.47 -14.27
C THR A 737 17.92 -23.56 -13.05
N ASP A 738 19.10 -23.59 -12.43
CA ASP A 738 19.40 -22.63 -11.36
C ASP A 738 19.33 -21.16 -11.86
N ALA A 739 19.56 -20.96 -13.17
CA ALA A 739 19.56 -19.65 -13.83
C ALA A 739 18.21 -19.28 -14.46
N TRP A 740 17.25 -20.20 -14.55
CA TRP A 740 16.02 -19.99 -15.32
C TRP A 740 14.78 -20.41 -14.55
N ASP A 741 13.94 -19.44 -14.25
CA ASP A 741 12.66 -19.64 -13.58
C ASP A 741 11.48 -19.41 -14.54
N VAL A 742 10.44 -20.22 -14.36
CA VAL A 742 9.12 -20.04 -14.97
C VAL A 742 8.08 -20.06 -13.86
N SER A 743 7.33 -18.97 -13.73
CA SER A 743 6.33 -18.78 -12.68
C SER A 743 4.94 -18.59 -13.29
N LEU A 744 3.97 -19.25 -12.68
CA LEU A 744 2.54 -19.10 -12.96
C LEU A 744 1.81 -18.84 -11.65
N SER A 745 0.91 -17.88 -11.65
CA SER A 745 0.17 -17.50 -10.46
C SER A 745 -1.26 -17.13 -10.80
N GLY A 746 -2.13 -17.19 -9.80
CA GLY A 746 -3.54 -16.86 -9.96
C GLY A 746 -4.12 -16.22 -8.70
N ARG A 747 -5.08 -15.33 -8.90
CA ARG A 747 -5.82 -14.64 -7.85
C ARG A 747 -7.31 -14.67 -8.17
N TYR A 748 -8.08 -15.29 -7.28
CA TYR A 748 -9.53 -15.32 -7.33
C TYR A 748 -10.10 -14.51 -6.18
N VAL A 749 -11.13 -13.70 -6.48
CA VAL A 749 -11.93 -12.98 -5.49
C VAL A 749 -13.38 -13.08 -5.92
N SER A 750 -14.28 -13.46 -5.01
CA SER A 750 -15.72 -13.45 -5.28
C SER A 750 -16.26 -12.02 -5.35
N ASP A 751 -17.47 -11.86 -5.88
CA ASP A 751 -18.18 -10.60 -5.85
C ASP A 751 -18.52 -10.16 -4.41
N SER A 752 -18.91 -8.89 -4.29
CA SER A 752 -19.37 -8.30 -3.02
C SER A 752 -20.33 -7.14 -3.28
N TYR A 753 -20.99 -6.64 -2.24
CA TYR A 753 -21.85 -5.47 -2.41
C TYR A 753 -21.05 -4.17 -2.43
N SER A 754 -21.41 -3.27 -3.34
CA SER A 754 -20.95 -1.88 -3.40
C SER A 754 -21.86 -0.93 -2.63
N SER A 755 -23.16 -1.27 -2.51
CA SER A 755 -24.19 -0.46 -1.87
C SER A 755 -24.55 -1.00 -0.48
N PRO A 756 -24.68 -0.14 0.55
CA PRO A 756 -24.98 -0.62 1.91
C PRO A 756 -26.38 -1.22 2.10
N ASP A 757 -27.30 -1.02 1.15
CA ASP A 757 -28.63 -1.66 1.14
C ASP A 757 -28.60 -3.11 0.61
N ASN A 758 -27.45 -3.55 0.07
CA ASN A 758 -27.22 -4.83 -0.60
C ASN A 758 -28.23 -5.10 -1.74
N LYS A 759 -28.58 -4.08 -2.52
CA LYS A 759 -29.51 -4.22 -3.68
C LYS A 759 -28.82 -4.25 -5.04
N ASP A 760 -27.49 -4.13 -5.09
CA ASP A 760 -26.71 -4.33 -6.31
C ASP A 760 -26.45 -5.81 -6.56
N TYR A 761 -26.75 -6.28 -7.78
CA TYR A 761 -26.68 -7.71 -8.17
C TYR A 761 -26.19 -7.92 -9.61
N ILE A 762 -26.00 -6.86 -10.39
CA ILE A 762 -25.39 -6.95 -11.72
C ILE A 762 -23.88 -6.79 -11.60
N ASN A 763 -23.16 -7.84 -12.00
CA ASN A 763 -21.71 -7.87 -12.08
C ASN A 763 -21.22 -7.52 -13.49
N ASN A 764 -19.92 -7.29 -13.62
CA ASN A 764 -19.25 -7.00 -14.88
C ASN A 764 -19.71 -5.72 -15.61
N VAL A 765 -20.19 -4.75 -14.84
CA VAL A 765 -20.61 -3.43 -15.32
C VAL A 765 -19.92 -2.31 -14.52
N PHE A 766 -19.89 -1.10 -15.10
CA PHE A 766 -19.35 0.07 -14.39
C PHE A 766 -20.10 0.30 -13.06
N GLY A 767 -19.35 0.58 -11.99
CA GLY A 767 -19.90 0.76 -10.65
C GLY A 767 -19.96 -0.51 -9.79
N SER A 768 -19.94 -1.71 -10.39
CA SER A 768 -20.08 -2.98 -9.67
C SER A 768 -18.82 -3.37 -8.86
N GLN A 769 -18.94 -4.36 -7.97
CA GLN A 769 -17.83 -5.05 -7.31
C GLN A 769 -17.84 -6.51 -7.80
N SER A 770 -17.29 -6.73 -9.00
CA SER A 770 -17.34 -8.03 -9.68
C SER A 770 -16.40 -9.04 -9.04
N ASP A 771 -16.74 -10.32 -9.18
CA ASP A 771 -15.80 -11.40 -9.05
C ASP A 771 -14.71 -11.32 -10.13
N PHE A 772 -13.56 -11.94 -9.88
CA PHE A 772 -12.51 -12.07 -10.88
C PHE A 772 -11.62 -13.27 -10.63
N PHE A 773 -11.00 -13.74 -11.71
CA PHE A 773 -9.86 -14.65 -11.65
C PHE A 773 -8.75 -14.13 -12.55
N PHE A 774 -7.69 -13.56 -11.97
CA PHE A 774 -6.53 -13.07 -12.73
C PHE A 774 -5.39 -14.07 -12.66
N MET A 775 -4.84 -14.42 -13.82
CA MET A 775 -3.65 -15.27 -13.93
C MET A 775 -2.45 -14.44 -14.37
N ASP A 776 -1.29 -14.61 -13.73
CA ASP A 776 -0.06 -13.96 -14.17
C ASP A 776 1.01 -15.01 -14.51
N PHE A 777 1.77 -14.73 -15.56
CA PHE A 777 2.91 -15.51 -16.02
C PHE A 777 4.18 -14.66 -15.95
N LYS A 778 5.30 -15.26 -15.54
CA LYS A 778 6.64 -14.66 -15.64
C LYS A 778 7.67 -15.71 -15.98
N THR A 779 8.66 -15.35 -16.78
CA THR A 779 9.89 -16.12 -16.90
C THR A 779 11.10 -15.20 -16.78
N SER A 780 12.12 -15.67 -16.07
CA SER A 780 13.31 -14.89 -15.72
C SER A 780 14.56 -15.71 -15.97
N TYR A 781 15.50 -15.18 -16.72
CA TYR A 781 16.81 -15.79 -16.98
C TYR A 781 17.93 -14.93 -16.38
N ARG A 782 18.81 -15.56 -15.60
CA ARG A 782 19.94 -14.94 -14.92
C ARG A 782 21.25 -15.34 -15.59
N HIS A 783 22.15 -14.39 -15.80
CA HIS A 783 23.47 -14.64 -16.36
C HIS A 783 24.54 -13.79 -15.69
N GLN A 784 25.66 -14.42 -15.34
CA GLN A 784 26.85 -13.74 -14.82
C GLN A 784 27.92 -13.70 -15.92
N PHE A 785 28.34 -12.50 -16.29
CA PHE A 785 29.40 -12.26 -17.26
C PHE A 785 30.78 -12.48 -16.62
N SER A 786 31.80 -12.71 -17.45
CA SER A 786 33.20 -12.85 -17.01
C SER A 786 33.75 -11.63 -16.28
N SER A 787 33.16 -10.46 -16.48
CA SER A 787 33.48 -9.22 -15.76
C SER A 787 33.01 -9.20 -14.30
N GLY A 788 32.25 -10.20 -13.86
CA GLY A 788 31.58 -10.22 -12.56
C GLY A 788 30.19 -9.58 -12.56
N LEU A 789 29.83 -8.85 -13.62
CA LEU A 789 28.50 -8.25 -13.81
C LEU A 789 27.43 -9.36 -13.88
N LYS A 790 26.34 -9.19 -13.13
CA LYS A 790 25.16 -10.07 -13.19
C LYS A 790 24.05 -9.39 -13.95
N SER A 791 23.24 -10.19 -14.62
CA SER A 791 22.08 -9.73 -15.37
C SER A 791 20.88 -10.63 -15.14
N ARG A 792 19.68 -10.04 -15.20
CA ARG A 792 18.39 -10.72 -15.16
C ARG A 792 17.51 -10.17 -16.28
N PHE A 793 17.09 -11.03 -17.20
CA PHE A 793 16.14 -10.69 -18.25
C PHE A 793 14.83 -11.40 -17.97
N SER A 794 13.72 -10.66 -18.01
CA SER A 794 12.40 -11.24 -17.75
C SER A 794 11.37 -10.86 -18.79
N PHE A 795 10.47 -11.78 -19.07
CA PHE A 795 9.23 -11.53 -19.80
C PHE A 795 8.04 -11.94 -18.92
N GLY A 796 7.03 -11.09 -18.86
CA GLY A 796 5.86 -11.28 -18.03
C GLY A 796 4.56 -10.98 -18.77
N ILE A 797 3.48 -11.63 -18.34
CA ILE A 797 2.11 -11.30 -18.72
C ILE A 797 1.29 -11.23 -17.44
N SER A 798 0.75 -10.06 -17.12
CA SER A 798 -0.25 -9.91 -16.07
C SER A 798 -1.65 -10.02 -16.66
N ASN A 799 -2.59 -10.65 -15.94
CA ASN A 799 -3.93 -10.97 -16.42
C ASN A 799 -3.90 -11.73 -17.78
N LEU A 800 -3.15 -12.83 -17.80
CA LEU A 800 -2.95 -13.75 -18.92
C LEU A 800 -4.26 -14.22 -19.55
N ASN A 801 -5.28 -14.52 -18.75
CA ASN A 801 -6.60 -14.93 -19.24
C ASN A 801 -7.45 -13.75 -19.75
N ASN A 802 -6.98 -12.50 -19.60
CA ASN A 802 -7.65 -11.27 -20.02
C ASN A 802 -9.07 -11.12 -19.45
N ASP A 803 -9.23 -11.50 -18.18
CA ASP A 803 -10.48 -11.35 -17.46
C ASP A 803 -10.79 -9.86 -17.24
N LYS A 804 -12.08 -9.51 -17.25
CA LYS A 804 -12.53 -8.14 -17.08
C LYS A 804 -13.35 -8.07 -15.81
N ALA A 805 -12.90 -7.27 -14.87
CA ALA A 805 -13.54 -7.10 -13.59
C ALA A 805 -13.56 -5.64 -13.14
N TRP A 806 -14.45 -5.34 -12.20
CA TRP A 806 -14.69 -3.98 -11.72
C TRP A 806 -14.63 -3.93 -10.20
N VAL A 807 -13.95 -2.90 -9.71
CA VAL A 807 -13.99 -2.47 -8.31
C VAL A 807 -14.54 -1.04 -8.28
N HIS A 808 -15.77 -0.90 -8.75
CA HIS A 808 -16.40 0.32 -9.26
C HIS A 808 -15.75 0.81 -10.56
N HIS A 809 -14.42 0.93 -10.58
CA HIS A 809 -13.61 1.21 -11.76
C HIS A 809 -13.08 -0.10 -12.38
N PRO A 810 -12.83 -0.16 -13.69
CA PRO A 810 -12.29 -1.36 -14.33
C PRO A 810 -10.86 -1.65 -13.87
N TYR A 811 -10.57 -2.92 -13.59
CA TYR A 811 -9.19 -3.39 -13.40
C TYR A 811 -8.38 -3.41 -14.71
N PRO A 812 -7.04 -3.48 -14.63
CA PRO A 812 -6.19 -3.68 -15.79
C PRO A 812 -6.55 -4.96 -16.56
N GLN A 813 -6.63 -4.84 -17.89
CA GLN A 813 -6.67 -5.98 -18.81
C GLN A 813 -5.27 -6.56 -19.02
N ARG A 814 -5.16 -7.59 -19.86
CA ARG A 814 -3.90 -8.27 -20.17
C ARG A 814 -2.79 -7.26 -20.48
N THR A 815 -1.69 -7.36 -19.75
CA THR A 815 -0.55 -6.45 -19.85
C THR A 815 0.72 -7.26 -20.04
N TYR A 816 1.49 -6.93 -21.07
CA TYR A 816 2.77 -7.57 -21.40
C TYR A 816 3.91 -6.77 -20.80
N LEU A 817 4.92 -7.43 -20.24
CA LEU A 817 6.04 -6.81 -19.55
C LEU A 817 7.38 -7.38 -20.05
N VAL A 818 8.37 -6.51 -20.22
CA VAL A 818 9.77 -6.87 -20.44
C VAL A 818 10.62 -6.14 -19.40
N GLU A 819 11.53 -6.87 -18.75
CA GLU A 819 12.43 -6.33 -17.73
C GLU A 819 13.88 -6.72 -18.03
N ALA A 820 14.80 -5.80 -17.77
CA ALA A 820 16.23 -6.06 -17.74
C ALA A 820 16.84 -5.44 -16.48
N ALA A 821 17.55 -6.23 -15.69
CA ALA A 821 18.28 -5.78 -14.52
C ALA A 821 19.77 -6.15 -14.63
N PHE A 822 20.63 -5.30 -14.08
CA PHE A 822 22.07 -5.47 -14.02
C PHE A 822 22.55 -5.13 -12.61
N SER A 823 23.43 -5.97 -12.05
CA SER A 823 24.03 -5.73 -10.75
C SER A 823 25.51 -6.09 -10.72
N TYR A 824 26.28 -5.38 -9.89
CA TYR A 824 27.70 -5.62 -9.66
C TYR A 824 27.97 -5.81 -8.17
#